data_AF-A0A962H3M0-F1
#
_entry.id   AF-A0A962H3M0-F1
#
_cell.length_a   1.000
_cell.length_b   1.000
_cell.length_c   1.000
_cell.angle_alpha   90.00
_cell.angle_beta   90.00
_cell.angle_gamma   90.00
#
_symmetry.space_group_name_H-M   'P 1'
#
loop_
_entity.id
_entity.type
_entity.pdbx_description
1 polymer ?
#
loop_
_entity_poly.entity_id
_entity_poly.type
_entity_poly.pdbx_seq_one_letter_code
_entity_poly.pdbx_strand_id
1 'polypeptide(L)'
;MRAVLLFSLALVSHLVIAGSPDATWTSFGWNGRGCAGTVNATVEMDDGSVLIGGYFTACGGIDANSLVRYDPVSNAFSALPEAAEFRGPVSSLVRSGDLLFIGGGAMKIPGLAGNSIFATLNLASGQWQVPAGTPEGPDTRVQDMAEVSGQVYVAIQFGSPGLLRFDPGTGSWIDLGVPGDVLYALHADGDKLIAGGFFETIGGITARHIAVLSPNEGNTWSALGTELEGAVLSIEADAEYIYVSGFFQAVAGQATDHMAKYNRATQTWSRVGQGVVSAQFVRKLRIINGELFASGQFTSIDGVQASNIARFDVPLNRWQSVGLGLGGGPISVYSLAAAGSDLYVGGSFREANGQYQHGVARLKVPTREWAAVGEGVTTASNGSISRVLSVSDVAILLGDFTKIGGIDATYVAQMDCRTHEISPLGGVVNHQFSNFALVMAASGDYLYFGGGFFSVSGVPAPYIARYHMPTNQWQALSGGSPNNYVYTLHVDGEYLYAGGSFTSVGGVPARRVARYHLGTQTWEALGAGADNGVDNTVSAITSAESGVYVGGSFQEAGGMTARHIAHYDPDQNTWSAPAGEVSGYLRTMLVVDRALYVGGLSTFGPSTRENLARLDLETGQWSAPGGVSTHNKGVYSLLYRNQQLLVGGSYYEMNSFPIASIGSYDPGSGQWTAMGEGVEYGYNTSLPPSVDAMAVCGDKIVVTGEFNKAGGETSYRIALLELPGPLFSDSFDQ
;
A
#
# COMPACT_ATOMS: atom_id res chain seq x y z
N MET A 1 -73.54 7.05 -14.73
CA MET A 1 -73.08 6.39 -13.49
C MET A 1 -71.67 6.87 -13.20
N ARG A 2 -71.50 7.56 -12.07
CA ARG A 2 -70.20 7.98 -11.54
C ARG A 2 -69.58 6.80 -10.79
N ALA A 3 -68.30 6.54 -11.02
CA ALA A 3 -67.45 5.85 -10.05
C ALA A 3 -66.05 6.47 -10.18
N VAL A 4 -65.79 7.45 -9.31
CA VAL A 4 -64.47 8.00 -9.02
C VAL A 4 -63.90 7.12 -7.91
N LEU A 5 -62.81 6.41 -8.20
CA LEU A 5 -62.01 5.71 -7.20
C LEU A 5 -60.69 6.49 -7.07
N LEU A 6 -60.49 7.05 -5.87
CA LEU A 6 -59.26 7.72 -5.46
C LEU A 6 -58.09 6.72 -5.49
N PHE A 7 -57.00 7.08 -6.18
CA PHE A 7 -55.67 6.53 -5.91
C PHE A 7 -54.82 7.60 -5.24
N SER A 8 -54.28 7.23 -4.08
CA SER A 8 -53.37 7.96 -3.23
C SER A 8 -52.07 8.34 -3.96
N LEU A 9 -51.70 9.62 -3.93
CA LEU A 9 -50.35 10.08 -4.25
C LEU A 9 -49.40 9.66 -3.12
N ALA A 10 -48.61 8.63 -3.39
CA ALA A 10 -47.30 8.43 -2.77
C ALA A 10 -46.35 8.08 -3.92
N LEU A 11 -45.81 9.09 -4.60
CA LEU A 11 -44.64 8.90 -5.45
C LEU A 11 -43.42 9.33 -4.64
N VAL A 12 -42.81 8.34 -4.00
CA VAL A 12 -41.38 8.36 -3.69
C VAL A 12 -40.69 8.21 -5.05
N SER A 13 -40.23 9.31 -5.64
CA SER A 13 -39.26 9.21 -6.73
C SER A 13 -37.88 9.02 -6.10
N HIS A 14 -37.56 7.77 -5.76
CA HIS A 14 -36.17 7.33 -5.89
C HIS A 14 -35.89 7.38 -7.39
N LEU A 15 -35.22 8.44 -7.84
CA LEU A 15 -34.57 8.42 -9.13
C LEU A 15 -33.52 7.31 -9.04
N VAL A 16 -33.83 6.19 -9.65
CA VAL A 16 -32.83 5.18 -10.01
C VAL A 16 -31.83 5.92 -10.90
N ILE A 17 -30.66 6.25 -10.34
CA ILE A 17 -29.52 6.65 -11.14
C ILE A 17 -29.20 5.44 -12.01
N ALA A 18 -29.36 5.60 -13.32
CA ALA A 18 -28.83 4.66 -14.28
C ALA A 18 -27.36 4.44 -13.93
N GLY A 19 -27.00 3.18 -13.66
CA GLY A 19 -25.64 2.81 -13.29
C GLY A 19 -24.63 3.43 -14.25
N SER A 20 -23.62 4.08 -13.68
CA SER A 20 -22.40 4.39 -14.41
C SER A 20 -21.85 3.09 -14.99
N PRO A 21 -21.27 3.08 -16.18
CA PRO A 21 -20.26 2.08 -16.43
C PRO A 21 -19.11 2.38 -15.46
N ASP A 22 -18.81 1.46 -14.55
CA ASP A 22 -18.01 1.73 -13.36
C ASP A 22 -16.58 2.13 -13.76
N ALA A 23 -16.18 3.37 -13.49
CA ALA A 23 -14.78 3.77 -13.59
C ALA A 23 -13.96 2.87 -12.65
N THR A 24 -12.98 2.13 -13.19
CA THR A 24 -12.24 1.15 -12.41
C THR A 24 -10.98 1.79 -11.84
N TRP A 25 -10.75 1.52 -10.56
CA TRP A 25 -9.59 2.04 -9.84
C TRP A 25 -8.58 0.92 -9.64
N THR A 26 -7.33 1.18 -10.00
CA THR A 26 -6.19 0.38 -9.54
C THR A 26 -5.53 1.12 -8.38
N SER A 27 -5.62 0.55 -7.18
CA SER A 27 -5.02 1.10 -5.97
C SER A 27 -3.60 0.56 -5.75
N PHE A 28 -2.77 1.32 -5.05
CA PHE A 28 -1.38 0.97 -4.76
C PHE A 28 -1.12 0.79 -3.25
N GLY A 29 -2.03 0.10 -2.56
CA GLY A 29 -2.00 -0.05 -1.09
C GLY A 29 -1.08 -1.13 -0.54
N TRP A 30 -0.63 -2.05 -1.38
CA TRP A 30 0.23 -3.15 -0.97
C TRP A 30 1.55 -3.09 -1.73
N ASN A 31 2.66 -3.17 -0.98
CA ASN A 31 4.00 -3.01 -1.52
C ASN A 31 4.53 -4.25 -2.23
N GLY A 32 3.68 -5.25 -2.50
CA GLY A 32 4.08 -6.55 -3.05
C GLY A 32 5.06 -7.34 -2.19
N ARG A 33 5.36 -6.91 -0.96
CA ARG A 33 6.21 -7.64 -0.01
C ARG A 33 5.34 -8.37 1.01
N GLY A 34 5.80 -9.55 1.38
CA GLY A 34 5.08 -10.43 2.29
C GLY A 34 3.68 -10.79 1.80
N CYS A 35 2.71 -10.81 2.72
CA CYS A 35 1.33 -11.25 2.46
C CYS A 35 0.31 -10.22 2.94
N ALA A 36 -0.71 -9.97 2.12
CA ALA A 36 -1.86 -9.13 2.42
C ALA A 36 -2.84 -9.87 3.34
N GLY A 37 -2.50 -9.96 4.62
CA GLY A 37 -3.29 -10.62 5.66
C GLY A 37 -2.42 -11.18 6.77
N THR A 38 -2.95 -12.13 7.54
CA THR A 38 -2.21 -12.77 8.63
C THR A 38 -1.56 -14.06 8.16
N VAL A 39 -0.27 -14.23 8.42
CA VAL A 39 0.43 -15.50 8.23
C VAL A 39 0.43 -16.28 9.53
N ASN A 40 -0.17 -17.48 9.52
CA ASN A 40 -0.39 -18.29 10.71
C ASN A 40 0.49 -19.54 10.76
N ALA A 41 0.84 -20.09 9.60
CA ALA A 41 1.60 -21.32 9.47
C ALA A 41 2.66 -21.19 8.38
N THR A 42 3.82 -21.78 8.62
CA THR A 42 4.91 -21.89 7.65
C THR A 42 5.59 -23.24 7.79
N VAL A 43 5.94 -23.89 6.68
CA VAL A 43 6.66 -25.17 6.67
C VAL A 43 7.73 -25.18 5.58
N GLU A 44 8.90 -25.73 5.87
CA GLU A 44 10.01 -25.90 4.92
C GLU A 44 9.75 -27.10 3.98
N MET A 45 10.18 -26.95 2.73
CA MET A 45 10.13 -27.98 1.68
C MET A 45 11.54 -28.53 1.40
N ASP A 46 11.64 -29.70 0.76
CA ASP A 46 12.95 -30.37 0.54
C ASP A 46 13.87 -29.56 -0.38
N ASP A 47 13.31 -28.71 -1.22
CA ASP A 47 14.05 -27.82 -2.11
C ASP A 47 14.43 -26.48 -1.45
N GLY A 48 14.20 -26.35 -0.14
CA GLY A 48 14.51 -25.15 0.64
C GLY A 48 13.48 -24.03 0.51
N SER A 49 12.44 -24.20 -0.31
CA SER A 49 11.31 -23.26 -0.33
C SER A 49 10.46 -23.36 0.93
N VAL A 50 9.65 -22.34 1.18
CA VAL A 50 8.76 -22.26 2.34
C VAL A 50 7.32 -22.20 1.86
N LEU A 51 6.48 -23.12 2.31
CA LEU A 51 5.03 -23.00 2.17
C LEU A 51 4.48 -22.15 3.30
N ILE A 52 3.59 -21.23 2.95
CA ILE A 52 3.03 -20.23 3.83
C ILE A 52 1.51 -20.35 3.79
N GLY A 53 0.91 -20.53 4.97
CA GLY A 53 -0.52 -20.64 5.19
C GLY A 53 -1.03 -19.57 6.15
N GLY A 54 -2.24 -19.06 5.92
CA GLY A 54 -2.82 -18.05 6.79
C GLY A 54 -4.23 -17.62 6.42
N TYR A 55 -4.53 -16.35 6.66
CA TYR A 55 -5.74 -15.67 6.22
C TYR A 55 -5.31 -14.40 5.48
N PHE A 56 -4.95 -14.57 4.22
CA PHE A 56 -4.44 -13.53 3.33
C PHE A 56 -5.00 -13.73 1.92
N THR A 57 -5.04 -12.66 1.13
CA THR A 57 -5.60 -12.65 -0.22
C THR A 57 -4.55 -12.61 -1.33
N ALA A 58 -3.34 -12.10 -1.01
CA ALA A 58 -2.21 -11.99 -1.93
C ALA A 58 -0.88 -12.09 -1.19
N CYS A 59 0.18 -12.54 -1.87
CA CYS A 59 1.57 -12.48 -1.38
C CYS A 59 2.53 -12.16 -2.53
N GLY A 60 3.57 -11.34 -2.35
CA GLY A 60 4.58 -11.15 -3.41
C GLY A 60 4.15 -10.54 -4.76
N GLY A 61 3.08 -9.74 -4.83
CA GLY A 61 2.45 -9.30 -6.09
C GLY A 61 1.39 -10.25 -6.67
N ILE A 62 1.23 -11.48 -6.16
CA ILE A 62 0.35 -12.51 -6.73
C ILE A 62 -0.87 -12.78 -5.86
N ASP A 63 -2.00 -13.09 -6.51
CA ASP A 63 -3.20 -13.59 -5.82
C ASP A 63 -2.89 -14.95 -5.19
N ALA A 64 -3.06 -15.00 -3.87
CA ALA A 64 -2.73 -16.15 -3.07
C ALA A 64 -3.75 -16.26 -1.96
N ASN A 65 -4.72 -17.14 -2.13
CA ASN A 65 -5.84 -17.25 -1.22
C ASN A 65 -5.50 -18.17 -0.06
N SER A 66 -4.86 -17.62 0.97
CA SER A 66 -4.46 -18.31 2.21
C SER A 66 -3.39 -19.40 2.12
N LEU A 67 -2.92 -19.76 0.93
CA LEU A 67 -1.81 -20.71 0.74
C LEU A 67 -0.92 -20.27 -0.43
N VAL A 68 0.39 -20.19 -0.19
CA VAL A 68 1.39 -19.77 -1.19
C VAL A 68 2.72 -20.46 -0.96
N ARG A 69 3.56 -20.50 -1.99
CA ARG A 69 4.97 -20.91 -1.88
C ARG A 69 5.88 -19.72 -2.01
N TYR A 70 6.94 -19.68 -1.21
CA TYR A 70 8.02 -18.70 -1.29
C TYR A 70 9.34 -19.42 -1.57
N ASP A 71 10.03 -19.01 -2.63
CA ASP A 71 11.38 -19.48 -2.96
C ASP A 71 12.42 -18.46 -2.47
N PRO A 72 13.26 -18.83 -1.47
CA PRO A 72 14.26 -17.93 -0.92
C PRO A 72 15.49 -17.71 -1.79
N VAL A 73 15.68 -18.52 -2.84
CA VAL A 73 16.78 -18.37 -3.81
C VAL A 73 16.43 -17.28 -4.81
N SER A 74 15.23 -17.34 -5.40
CA SER A 74 14.74 -16.32 -6.33
C SER A 74 14.11 -15.11 -5.64
N ASN A 75 13.89 -15.16 -4.32
CA ASN A 75 13.13 -14.19 -3.54
C ASN A 75 11.70 -13.94 -4.10
N ALA A 76 11.06 -14.98 -4.63
CA ALA A 76 9.78 -14.88 -5.31
C ALA A 76 8.69 -15.71 -4.64
N PHE A 77 7.46 -15.21 -4.71
CA PHE A 77 6.27 -15.99 -4.38
C PHE A 77 5.73 -16.66 -5.63
N SER A 78 5.20 -17.87 -5.47
CA SER A 78 4.45 -18.58 -6.50
C SER A 78 3.15 -19.13 -5.93
N ALA A 79 2.08 -18.97 -6.70
CA ALA A 79 0.82 -19.66 -6.41
C ALA A 79 1.08 -21.16 -6.53
N LEU A 80 0.42 -21.95 -5.70
CA LEU A 80 0.32 -23.38 -5.91
C LEU A 80 -0.82 -23.59 -6.93
N PRO A 81 -0.54 -24.02 -8.18
CA PRO A 81 -1.59 -24.20 -9.19
C PRO A 81 -2.73 -25.09 -8.68
N GLU A 82 -2.39 -26.09 -7.87
CA GLU A 82 -3.31 -27.01 -7.23
C GLU A 82 -4.25 -26.31 -6.23
N ALA A 83 -3.84 -25.16 -5.68
CA ALA A 83 -4.57 -24.40 -4.66
C ALA A 83 -5.35 -23.19 -5.20
N ALA A 84 -5.50 -23.03 -6.53
CA ALA A 84 -6.11 -21.84 -7.13
C ALA A 84 -7.52 -21.51 -6.56
N GLU A 85 -8.31 -22.54 -6.26
CA GLU A 85 -9.66 -22.40 -5.67
C GLU A 85 -9.70 -22.44 -4.14
N PHE A 86 -8.56 -22.65 -3.48
CA PHE A 86 -8.48 -22.79 -2.03
C PHE A 86 -8.90 -21.47 -1.36
N ARG A 87 -9.75 -21.52 -0.33
CA ARG A 87 -10.14 -20.34 0.45
C ARG A 87 -10.28 -20.71 1.92
N GLY A 88 -10.10 -19.75 2.81
CA GLY A 88 -10.34 -19.93 4.25
C GLY A 88 -9.07 -19.93 5.09
N PRO A 89 -9.18 -19.82 6.42
CA PRO A 89 -8.03 -19.62 7.29
C PRO A 89 -7.26 -20.93 7.51
N VAL A 90 -5.97 -20.92 7.17
CA VAL A 90 -5.02 -21.98 7.56
C VAL A 90 -4.38 -21.60 8.89
N SER A 91 -4.32 -22.55 9.82
CA SER A 91 -3.76 -22.38 11.17
C SER A 91 -2.50 -23.22 11.39
N SER A 92 -2.40 -24.38 10.74
CA SER A 92 -1.26 -25.28 10.87
C SER A 92 -0.97 -26.00 9.55
N LEU A 93 0.32 -26.20 9.27
CA LEU A 93 0.83 -26.92 8.12
C LEU A 93 1.85 -27.94 8.61
N VAL A 94 1.67 -29.19 8.21
CA VAL A 94 2.58 -30.29 8.56
C VAL A 94 2.87 -31.09 7.30
N ARG A 95 4.11 -31.55 7.14
CA ARG A 95 4.50 -32.40 6.02
C ARG A 95 4.90 -33.78 6.53
N SER A 96 4.46 -34.82 5.83
CA SER A 96 4.95 -36.20 6.02
C SER A 96 5.14 -36.86 4.65
N GLY A 97 6.40 -37.09 4.26
CA GLY A 97 6.72 -37.57 2.91
C GLY A 97 6.21 -36.62 1.81
N ASP A 98 5.44 -37.16 0.87
CA ASP A 98 4.85 -36.40 -0.24
C ASP A 98 3.50 -35.75 0.09
N LEU A 99 3.02 -35.91 1.33
CA LEU A 99 1.76 -35.34 1.77
C LEU A 99 2.00 -34.05 2.57
N LEU A 100 1.30 -33.00 2.16
CA LEU A 100 1.07 -31.81 2.97
C LEU A 100 -0.28 -31.95 3.67
N PHE A 101 -0.29 -31.70 4.97
CA PHE A 101 -1.48 -31.64 5.82
C PHE A 101 -1.79 -30.19 6.11
N ILE A 102 -3.02 -29.79 5.81
CA ILE A 102 -3.50 -28.42 5.98
C ILE A 102 -4.62 -28.45 7.01
N GLY A 103 -4.42 -27.76 8.12
CA GLY A 103 -5.38 -27.62 9.21
C GLY A 103 -5.77 -26.17 9.41
N GLY A 104 -7.06 -25.90 9.61
CA GLY A 104 -7.56 -24.55 9.76
C GLY A 104 -8.99 -24.45 10.29
N GLY A 105 -9.63 -23.31 10.02
CA GLY A 105 -11.08 -23.16 10.18
C GLY A 105 -11.83 -23.71 8.97
N ALA A 106 -13.02 -23.20 8.67
CA ALA A 106 -13.76 -23.61 7.48
C ALA A 106 -12.99 -23.23 6.19
N MET A 107 -12.37 -24.21 5.55
CA MET A 107 -11.61 -24.06 4.31
C MET A 107 -12.38 -24.65 3.13
N LYS A 108 -12.49 -23.89 2.04
CA LYS A 108 -12.94 -24.41 0.75
C LYS A 108 -11.76 -25.10 0.08
N ILE A 109 -11.90 -26.39 -0.19
CA ILE A 109 -10.84 -27.20 -0.79
C ILE A 109 -11.08 -27.35 -2.30
N PRO A 110 -10.06 -27.15 -3.15
CA PRO A 110 -10.21 -27.26 -4.61
C PRO A 110 -10.81 -28.60 -5.04
N GLY A 111 -11.79 -28.55 -5.96
CA GLY A 111 -12.42 -29.74 -6.53
C GLY A 111 -13.29 -30.57 -5.57
N LEU A 112 -13.49 -30.13 -4.33
CA LEU A 112 -14.30 -30.85 -3.32
C LEU A 112 -15.52 -30.02 -2.91
N ALA A 113 -16.62 -30.71 -2.61
CA ALA A 113 -17.86 -30.07 -2.17
C ALA A 113 -17.82 -29.75 -0.68
N GLY A 114 -18.30 -28.56 -0.31
CA GLY A 114 -18.37 -28.11 1.08
C GLY A 114 -17.06 -27.52 1.61
N ASN A 115 -17.08 -27.14 2.88
CA ASN A 115 -15.91 -26.65 3.60
C ASN A 115 -15.39 -27.76 4.54
N SER A 116 -14.08 -27.79 4.76
CA SER A 116 -13.42 -28.70 5.70
C SER A 116 -12.42 -27.96 6.58
N ILE A 117 -12.16 -28.48 7.77
CA ILE A 117 -11.13 -27.97 8.70
C ILE A 117 -9.77 -28.64 8.50
N PHE A 118 -9.74 -29.73 7.74
CA PHE A 118 -8.57 -30.55 7.50
C PHE A 118 -8.58 -31.06 6.06
N ALA A 119 -7.43 -30.99 5.41
CA ALA A 119 -7.23 -31.55 4.08
C ALA A 119 -5.80 -32.06 3.92
N THR A 120 -5.63 -32.96 2.95
CA THR A 120 -4.33 -33.42 2.48
C THR A 120 -4.12 -32.99 1.03
N LEU A 121 -2.92 -32.56 0.71
CA LEU A 121 -2.46 -32.30 -0.65
C LEU A 121 -1.27 -33.22 -0.93
N ASN A 122 -1.40 -34.07 -1.93
CA ASN A 122 -0.28 -34.83 -2.45
C ASN A 122 0.57 -33.93 -3.36
N LEU A 123 1.78 -33.60 -2.91
CA LEU A 123 2.66 -32.64 -3.57
C LEU A 123 3.20 -33.13 -4.94
N ALA A 124 3.19 -34.44 -5.18
CA ALA A 124 3.66 -35.02 -6.44
C ALA A 124 2.57 -35.06 -7.52
N SER A 125 1.33 -35.33 -7.14
CA SER A 125 0.18 -35.47 -8.06
C SER A 125 -0.77 -34.27 -8.06
N GLY A 126 -0.60 -33.36 -7.11
CA GLY A 126 -1.46 -32.19 -6.90
C GLY A 126 -2.88 -32.52 -6.46
N GLN A 127 -3.13 -33.75 -6.00
CA GLN A 127 -4.46 -34.21 -5.63
C GLN A 127 -4.81 -33.78 -4.20
N TRP A 128 -5.94 -33.10 -4.08
CA TRP A 128 -6.57 -32.77 -2.80
C TRP A 128 -7.48 -33.89 -2.32
N GLN A 129 -7.45 -34.16 -1.02
CA GLN A 129 -8.38 -35.08 -0.38
C GLN A 129 -8.79 -34.55 1.00
N VAL A 130 -10.07 -34.73 1.34
CA VAL A 130 -10.56 -34.62 2.72
C VAL A 130 -10.78 -36.06 3.20
N PRO A 131 -9.97 -36.56 4.15
CA PRO A 131 -10.12 -37.92 4.64
C PRO A 131 -11.51 -38.17 5.25
N ALA A 132 -12.06 -39.35 5.02
CA ALA A 132 -13.33 -39.74 5.61
C ALA A 132 -13.26 -39.71 7.15
N GLY A 133 -14.31 -39.23 7.80
CA GLY A 133 -14.34 -39.10 9.26
C GLY A 133 -13.53 -37.91 9.79
N THR A 134 -13.14 -36.96 8.92
CA THR A 134 -12.65 -35.65 9.36
C THR A 134 -13.66 -35.01 10.32
N PRO A 135 -13.23 -34.44 11.46
CA PRO A 135 -14.15 -33.82 12.40
C PRO A 135 -14.90 -32.64 11.78
N GLU A 136 -16.19 -32.52 12.09
CA GLU A 136 -17.07 -31.47 11.59
C GLU A 136 -17.81 -30.77 12.75
N GLY A 137 -18.06 -29.48 12.58
CA GLY A 137 -18.83 -28.66 13.51
C GLY A 137 -18.82 -27.19 13.09
N PRO A 138 -19.84 -26.39 13.51
CA PRO A 138 -20.02 -25.02 13.02
C PRO A 138 -18.87 -24.07 13.38
N ASP A 139 -18.16 -24.34 14.49
CA ASP A 139 -17.03 -23.53 14.97
C ASP A 139 -15.74 -24.34 15.16
N THR A 140 -15.77 -25.62 14.80
CA THR A 140 -14.63 -26.52 14.98
C THR A 140 -13.47 -26.08 14.09
N ARG A 141 -12.25 -26.12 14.63
CA ARG A 141 -11.04 -25.78 13.87
C ARG A 141 -9.85 -26.59 14.34
N VAL A 142 -8.89 -26.79 13.43
CA VAL A 142 -7.57 -27.31 13.80
C VAL A 142 -6.76 -26.18 14.44
N GLN A 143 -6.29 -26.42 15.65
CA GLN A 143 -5.49 -25.49 16.43
C GLN A 143 -4.00 -25.67 16.16
N ASP A 144 -3.54 -26.91 16.15
CA ASP A 144 -2.15 -27.25 15.86
C ASP A 144 -2.03 -28.69 15.36
N MET A 145 -0.93 -29.01 14.69
CA MET A 145 -0.63 -30.35 14.22
C MET A 145 0.86 -30.66 14.40
N ALA A 146 1.17 -31.94 14.61
CA ALA A 146 2.54 -32.43 14.62
C ALA A 146 2.64 -33.81 13.96
N GLU A 147 3.76 -34.07 13.32
CA GLU A 147 4.08 -35.38 12.74
C GLU A 147 5.03 -36.13 13.67
N VAL A 148 4.69 -37.38 14.00
CA VAL A 148 5.53 -38.27 14.80
C VAL A 148 5.51 -39.65 14.18
N SER A 149 6.67 -40.12 13.71
CA SER A 149 6.87 -41.50 13.21
C SER A 149 5.87 -41.94 12.12
N GLY A 150 5.60 -41.07 11.17
CA GLY A 150 4.70 -41.27 10.03
C GLY A 150 3.21 -41.04 10.35
N GLN A 151 2.88 -40.56 11.54
CA GLN A 151 1.50 -40.32 11.98
C GLN A 151 1.30 -38.83 12.25
N VAL A 152 0.11 -38.30 11.95
CA VAL A 152 -0.21 -36.87 12.15
C VAL A 152 -1.15 -36.72 13.32
N TYR A 153 -0.76 -35.92 14.30
CA TYR A 153 -1.56 -35.59 15.47
C TYR A 153 -2.22 -34.25 15.26
N VAL A 154 -3.53 -34.17 15.52
CA VAL A 154 -4.36 -33.00 15.20
C VAL A 154 -5.07 -32.55 16.47
N ALA A 155 -4.70 -31.37 16.97
CA ALA A 155 -5.38 -30.73 18.09
C ALA A 155 -6.60 -29.94 17.57
N ILE A 156 -7.76 -30.19 18.15
CA ILE A 156 -9.04 -29.60 17.74
C ILE A 156 -9.53 -28.62 18.80
N GLN A 157 -10.00 -27.46 18.34
CA GLN A 157 -10.66 -26.45 19.16
C GLN A 157 -12.14 -26.35 18.80
N PHE A 158 -12.96 -26.04 19.79
CA PHE A 158 -14.41 -25.89 19.77
C PHE A 158 -15.13 -27.14 19.21
N GLY A 159 -14.56 -28.31 19.48
CA GLY A 159 -15.05 -29.62 19.04
C GLY A 159 -14.55 -30.73 19.94
N SER A 160 -15.21 -31.88 19.91
CA SER A 160 -14.81 -33.10 20.62
C SER A 160 -14.74 -34.24 19.62
N PRO A 161 -13.64 -35.02 19.57
CA PRO A 161 -12.50 -35.01 20.51
C PRO A 161 -11.49 -33.88 20.29
N GLY A 162 -10.69 -33.56 21.32
CA GLY A 162 -9.69 -32.49 21.29
C GLY A 162 -8.31 -32.90 20.79
N LEU A 163 -8.02 -34.21 20.71
CA LEU A 163 -6.80 -34.73 20.08
C LEU A 163 -7.10 -35.99 19.28
N LEU A 164 -6.72 -35.96 18.02
CA LEU A 164 -6.85 -37.08 17.10
C LEU A 164 -5.48 -37.50 16.55
N ARG A 165 -5.32 -38.78 16.27
CA ARG A 165 -4.23 -39.30 15.45
C ARG A 165 -4.78 -39.73 14.09
N PHE A 166 -4.20 -39.19 13.03
CA PHE A 166 -4.44 -39.59 11.66
C PHE A 166 -3.31 -40.49 11.17
N ASP A 167 -3.68 -41.64 10.61
CA ASP A 167 -2.75 -42.56 9.95
C ASP A 167 -2.82 -42.34 8.43
N PRO A 168 -1.80 -41.72 7.81
CA PRO A 168 -1.79 -41.48 6.37
C PRO A 168 -1.78 -42.76 5.54
N GLY A 169 -1.25 -43.87 6.08
CA GLY A 169 -1.16 -45.14 5.35
C GLY A 169 -2.53 -45.83 5.19
N THR A 170 -3.42 -45.64 6.17
CA THR A 170 -4.76 -46.24 6.17
C THR A 170 -5.90 -45.24 5.96
N GLY A 171 -5.62 -43.95 6.05
CA GLY A 171 -6.61 -42.87 6.02
C GLY A 171 -7.53 -42.84 7.25
N SER A 172 -7.14 -43.50 8.35
CA SER A 172 -7.99 -43.71 9.51
C SER A 172 -7.69 -42.73 10.65
N TRP A 173 -8.72 -42.39 11.41
CA TRP A 173 -8.65 -41.53 12.60
C TRP A 173 -8.78 -42.34 13.89
N ILE A 174 -8.01 -41.95 14.91
CA ILE A 174 -8.10 -42.50 16.26
C ILE A 174 -8.25 -41.35 17.25
N ASP A 175 -9.35 -41.37 18.01
CA ASP A 175 -9.55 -40.51 19.17
C ASP A 175 -8.65 -40.96 20.33
N LEU A 176 -7.88 -40.02 20.86
CA LEU A 176 -6.95 -40.26 21.97
C LEU A 176 -7.56 -39.93 23.36
N GLY A 177 -8.86 -39.68 23.42
CA GLY A 177 -9.61 -39.47 24.66
C GLY A 177 -9.29 -38.15 25.34
N VAL A 178 -8.79 -37.16 24.60
CA VAL A 178 -8.51 -35.82 25.11
C VAL A 178 -9.75 -34.94 24.90
N PRO A 179 -10.26 -34.25 25.93
CA PRO A 179 -11.36 -33.31 25.78
C PRO A 179 -11.04 -32.20 24.78
N GLY A 180 -12.06 -31.67 24.12
CA GLY A 180 -11.95 -30.47 23.29
C GLY A 180 -11.41 -29.26 24.04
N ASP A 181 -10.88 -28.27 23.30
CA ASP A 181 -10.52 -26.93 23.80
C ASP A 181 -9.34 -26.82 24.77
N VAL A 182 -8.70 -27.95 25.13
CA VAL A 182 -7.62 -27.94 26.11
C VAL A 182 -6.21 -27.87 25.51
N LEU A 183 -6.02 -28.18 24.23
CA LEU A 183 -4.69 -28.22 23.60
C LEU A 183 -4.45 -27.00 22.72
N TYR A 184 -3.28 -26.38 22.86
CA TYR A 184 -2.86 -25.21 22.08
C TYR A 184 -1.57 -25.42 21.28
N ALA A 185 -0.72 -26.35 21.72
CA ALA A 185 0.56 -26.64 21.08
C ALA A 185 0.85 -28.14 21.05
N LEU A 186 1.32 -28.62 19.91
CA LEU A 186 1.84 -29.97 19.72
C LEU A 186 3.30 -29.88 19.24
N HIS A 187 4.19 -30.70 19.78
CA HIS A 187 5.58 -30.74 19.37
C HIS A 187 6.10 -32.18 19.31
N ALA A 188 6.71 -32.53 18.18
CA ALA A 188 7.37 -33.82 18.02
C ALA A 188 8.71 -33.83 18.77
N ASP A 189 8.94 -34.85 19.58
CA ASP A 189 10.18 -35.05 20.34
C ASP A 189 10.68 -36.47 20.11
N GLY A 190 11.41 -36.66 19.01
CA GLY A 190 11.80 -37.99 18.54
C GLY A 190 10.59 -38.85 18.20
N ASP A 191 10.39 -39.94 18.94
CA ASP A 191 9.27 -40.85 18.76
C ASP A 191 8.07 -40.54 19.67
N LYS A 192 8.12 -39.40 20.40
CA LYS A 192 7.08 -38.95 21.33
C LYS A 192 6.44 -37.65 20.87
N LEU A 193 5.28 -37.37 21.43
CA LEU A 193 4.56 -36.12 21.24
C LEU A 193 4.48 -35.37 22.58
N ILE A 194 4.93 -34.13 22.61
CA ILE A 194 4.69 -33.23 23.74
C ILE A 194 3.43 -32.41 23.42
N ALA A 195 2.46 -32.45 24.33
CA ALA A 195 1.20 -31.71 24.21
C ALA A 195 1.12 -30.65 25.30
N GLY A 196 0.81 -29.41 24.91
CA GLY A 196 0.67 -28.26 25.81
C GLY A 196 -0.66 -27.55 25.63
N GLY A 197 -1.20 -27.00 26.71
CA GLY A 197 -2.43 -26.21 26.68
C GLY A 197 -3.03 -25.93 28.05
N PHE A 198 -4.35 -25.73 28.10
CA PHE A 198 -5.09 -25.43 29.32
C PHE A 198 -5.80 -26.67 29.88
N PHE A 199 -5.06 -27.54 30.54
CA PHE A 199 -5.59 -28.72 31.23
C PHE A 199 -4.89 -28.98 32.57
N GLU A 200 -5.62 -29.61 33.50
CA GLU A 200 -5.10 -30.17 34.76
C GLU A 200 -4.87 -31.69 34.67
N THR A 201 -5.61 -32.34 33.76
CA THR A 201 -5.56 -33.78 33.52
C THR A 201 -5.63 -34.05 32.02
N ILE A 202 -4.96 -35.11 31.58
CA ILE A 202 -4.97 -35.56 30.19
C ILE A 202 -4.79 -37.07 30.15
N GLY A 203 -5.56 -37.76 29.30
CA GLY A 203 -5.45 -39.22 29.17
C GLY A 203 -5.57 -40.01 30.48
N GLY A 204 -6.34 -39.49 31.46
CA GLY A 204 -6.54 -40.12 32.76
C GLY A 204 -5.44 -39.88 33.81
N ILE A 205 -4.37 -39.15 33.47
CA ILE A 205 -3.32 -38.76 34.43
C ILE A 205 -3.47 -37.29 34.85
N THR A 206 -2.91 -36.94 36.02
CA THR A 206 -2.72 -35.54 36.41
C THR A 206 -1.45 -35.01 35.76
N ALA A 207 -1.59 -34.00 34.92
CA ALA A 207 -0.48 -33.31 34.26
C ALA A 207 -0.94 -31.88 34.03
N ARG A 208 -0.26 -30.90 34.64
CA ARG A 208 -0.68 -29.50 34.55
C ARG A 208 -0.08 -28.84 33.32
N HIS A 209 -0.94 -28.52 32.37
CA HIS A 209 -0.68 -27.72 31.16
C HIS A 209 0.30 -28.32 30.15
N ILE A 210 1.03 -29.37 30.50
CA ILE A 210 1.96 -30.07 29.62
C ILE A 210 2.05 -31.56 29.96
N ALA A 211 2.09 -32.41 28.93
CA ALA A 211 2.28 -33.85 29.06
C ALA A 211 2.98 -34.44 27.83
N VAL A 212 3.55 -35.63 28.01
CA VAL A 212 4.18 -36.40 26.93
C VAL A 212 3.34 -37.63 26.64
N LEU A 213 2.97 -37.80 25.38
CA LEU A 213 2.36 -38.99 24.83
C LEU A 213 3.45 -39.87 24.21
N SER A 214 3.45 -41.15 24.56
CA SER A 214 4.29 -42.20 23.98
C SER A 214 3.44 -43.08 23.04
N PRO A 215 3.42 -42.83 21.72
CA PRO A 215 2.63 -43.60 20.76
C PRO A 215 3.02 -45.08 20.70
N ASN A 216 4.33 -45.34 20.74
CA ASN A 216 4.90 -46.68 20.65
C ASN A 216 4.65 -47.53 21.91
N GLU A 217 4.22 -46.91 23.00
CA GLU A 217 3.90 -47.54 24.28
C GLU A 217 2.39 -47.58 24.50
N GLY A 218 1.60 -47.79 23.43
CA GLY A 218 0.15 -47.91 23.51
C GLY A 218 -0.58 -46.58 23.78
N ASN A 219 -0.05 -45.46 23.26
CA ASN A 219 -0.58 -44.11 23.50
C ASN A 219 -0.64 -43.74 25.00
N THR A 220 0.40 -44.09 25.76
CA THR A 220 0.46 -43.79 27.20
C THR A 220 0.90 -42.35 27.45
N TRP A 221 0.30 -41.72 28.46
CA TRP A 221 0.61 -40.36 28.88
C TRP A 221 1.53 -40.35 30.09
N SER A 222 2.47 -39.40 30.12
CA SER A 222 3.32 -39.11 31.27
C SER A 222 3.37 -37.60 31.52
N ALA A 223 3.42 -37.22 32.80
CA ALA A 223 3.51 -35.80 33.19
C ALA A 223 4.96 -35.32 33.15
N LEU A 224 5.18 -34.08 32.71
CA LEU A 224 6.45 -33.37 32.92
C LEU A 224 6.37 -32.54 34.21
N GLY A 225 5.84 -33.11 35.30
CA GLY A 225 5.62 -32.40 36.56
C GLY A 225 4.30 -31.61 36.63
N THR A 226 4.16 -30.78 37.66
CA THR A 226 2.96 -29.99 37.99
C THR A 226 3.27 -28.53 38.34
N GLU A 227 4.48 -28.07 38.04
CA GLU A 227 5.04 -26.80 38.49
C GLU A 227 4.67 -25.60 37.60
N LEU A 228 4.03 -25.83 36.45
CA LEU A 228 3.47 -24.77 35.60
C LEU A 228 2.08 -24.36 36.09
N GLU A 229 1.82 -23.06 36.19
CA GLU A 229 0.58 -22.50 36.76
C GLU A 229 -0.38 -21.93 35.70
N GLY A 230 -0.12 -22.14 34.41
CA GLY A 230 -0.95 -21.63 33.33
C GLY A 230 -0.69 -22.29 31.99
N ALA A 231 -1.55 -21.97 31.01
CA ALA A 231 -1.58 -22.66 29.73
C ALA A 231 -0.29 -22.52 28.92
N VAL A 232 0.12 -23.60 28.25
CA VAL A 232 1.25 -23.61 27.31
C VAL A 232 0.76 -23.32 25.89
N LEU A 233 1.35 -22.33 25.22
CA LEU A 233 1.04 -21.88 23.85
C LEU A 233 2.07 -22.30 22.80
N SER A 234 3.30 -22.58 23.23
CA SER A 234 4.37 -23.05 22.35
C SER A 234 5.29 -23.98 23.12
N ILE A 235 5.79 -24.99 22.42
CA ILE A 235 6.78 -25.95 22.91
C ILE A 235 7.89 -26.03 21.87
N GLU A 236 9.13 -26.00 22.34
CA GLU A 236 10.33 -26.29 21.54
C GLU A 236 11.30 -27.08 22.39
N ALA A 237 12.05 -28.01 21.80
CA ALA A 237 12.92 -28.86 22.58
C ALA A 237 14.26 -29.14 21.88
N ASP A 238 15.29 -29.35 22.69
CA ASP A 238 16.57 -29.88 22.27
C ASP A 238 16.95 -31.10 23.14
N ALA A 239 18.20 -31.54 23.03
CA ALA A 239 18.71 -32.71 23.76
C ALA A 239 18.78 -32.52 25.28
N GLU A 240 18.87 -31.27 25.77
CA GLU A 240 19.04 -30.95 27.19
C GLU A 240 17.75 -30.42 27.82
N TYR A 241 16.97 -29.62 27.08
CA TYR A 241 15.83 -28.88 27.59
C TYR A 241 14.56 -29.04 26.74
N ILE A 242 13.42 -28.93 27.41
CA ILE A 242 12.13 -28.59 26.80
C ILE A 242 11.79 -27.16 27.21
N TYR A 243 11.65 -26.26 26.25
CA TYR A 243 11.25 -24.87 26.44
C TYR A 243 9.76 -24.71 26.15
N VAL A 244 9.10 -23.94 27.01
CA VAL A 244 7.67 -23.64 26.87
C VAL A 244 7.43 -22.16 27.01
N SER A 245 6.43 -21.66 26.29
CA SER A 245 5.88 -20.32 26.51
C SER A 245 4.38 -20.35 26.64
N GLY A 246 3.79 -19.37 27.33
CA GLY A 246 2.34 -19.31 27.49
C GLY A 246 1.82 -18.35 28.57
N PHE A 247 0.60 -18.61 29.06
CA PHE A 247 -0.11 -17.73 30.01
C PHE A 247 0.21 -18.05 31.48
N PHE A 248 1.48 -18.25 31.82
CA PHE A 248 1.92 -18.50 33.20
C PHE A 248 2.92 -17.43 33.67
N GLN A 249 2.90 -17.14 34.97
CA GLN A 249 3.72 -16.09 35.61
C GLN A 249 4.73 -16.64 36.64
N ALA A 250 4.69 -17.95 36.88
CA ALA A 250 5.61 -18.63 37.77
C ALA A 250 5.86 -20.06 37.31
N VAL A 251 7.02 -20.58 37.68
CA VAL A 251 7.37 -21.98 37.54
C VAL A 251 8.20 -22.44 38.74
N ALA A 252 7.83 -23.56 39.36
CA ALA A 252 8.52 -24.11 40.53
C ALA A 252 8.72 -23.08 41.67
N GLY A 253 7.72 -22.21 41.89
CA GLY A 253 7.76 -21.16 42.91
C GLY A 253 8.64 -19.95 42.57
N GLN A 254 9.26 -19.92 41.38
CA GLN A 254 10.01 -18.77 40.87
C GLN A 254 9.14 -17.97 39.90
N ALA A 255 9.10 -16.64 40.07
CA ALA A 255 8.46 -15.76 39.10
C ALA A 255 9.14 -15.91 37.73
N THR A 256 8.33 -16.09 36.69
CA THR A 256 8.76 -16.15 35.30
C THR A 256 7.68 -15.56 34.41
N ASP A 257 8.00 -14.60 33.57
CA ASP A 257 6.99 -13.99 32.70
C ASP A 257 6.89 -14.80 31.40
N HIS A 258 5.97 -15.75 31.37
CA HIS A 258 5.49 -16.46 30.17
C HIS A 258 6.44 -17.48 29.54
N MET A 259 7.56 -17.84 30.17
CA MET A 259 8.48 -18.86 29.64
C MET A 259 9.11 -19.73 30.74
N ALA A 260 9.34 -21.01 30.43
CA ALA A 260 10.04 -21.92 31.33
C ALA A 260 10.85 -22.95 30.52
N LYS A 261 11.83 -23.58 31.18
CA LYS A 261 12.58 -24.71 30.65
C LYS A 261 12.59 -25.89 31.62
N TYR A 262 12.39 -27.07 31.09
CA TYR A 262 12.50 -28.34 31.82
C TYR A 262 13.83 -28.99 31.49
N ASN A 263 14.66 -29.23 32.49
CA ASN A 263 15.91 -29.96 32.30
C ASN A 263 15.60 -31.46 32.27
N ARG A 264 15.93 -32.12 31.16
CA ARG A 264 15.60 -33.55 30.94
C ARG A 264 16.37 -34.48 31.87
N ALA A 265 17.60 -34.12 32.27
CA ALA A 265 18.46 -34.95 33.11
C ALA A 265 18.06 -34.88 34.59
N THR A 266 17.77 -33.68 35.09
CA THR A 266 17.37 -33.48 36.49
C THR A 266 15.86 -33.60 36.71
N GLN A 267 15.07 -33.61 35.63
CA GLN A 267 13.62 -33.65 35.66
C GLN A 267 12.97 -32.47 36.40
N THR A 268 13.58 -31.29 36.31
CA THR A 268 13.14 -30.09 37.03
C THR A 268 12.86 -28.93 36.09
N TRP A 269 11.82 -28.17 36.40
CA TRP A 269 11.56 -26.88 35.77
C TRP A 269 12.41 -25.76 36.35
N SER A 270 12.74 -24.79 35.50
CA SER A 270 13.37 -23.53 35.87
C SER A 270 12.96 -22.43 34.89
N ARG A 271 13.13 -21.17 35.27
CA ARG A 271 12.87 -20.01 34.40
C ARG A 271 13.92 -19.87 33.28
N VAL A 272 13.56 -19.16 32.20
CA VAL A 272 14.46 -18.79 31.09
C VAL A 272 14.85 -17.30 31.21
N GLY A 273 16.03 -17.02 31.77
CA GLY A 273 16.42 -15.65 32.12
C GLY A 273 15.60 -15.08 33.29
N GLN A 274 15.49 -13.75 33.41
CA GLN A 274 14.66 -13.10 34.45
C GLN A 274 13.22 -12.79 34.02
N GLY A 275 12.84 -12.98 32.74
CA GLY A 275 11.47 -12.76 32.24
C GLY A 275 11.27 -11.47 31.41
N VAL A 276 10.07 -11.25 30.90
CA VAL A 276 9.60 -10.15 30.03
C VAL A 276 9.04 -8.98 30.86
N VAL A 277 9.63 -7.78 30.75
CA VAL A 277 9.13 -6.57 31.44
C VAL A 277 8.18 -5.79 30.53
N SER A 278 6.94 -6.26 30.38
CA SER A 278 5.73 -5.53 29.99
C SER A 278 4.68 -6.55 29.58
N ALA A 279 3.47 -6.46 30.13
CA ALA A 279 2.35 -7.33 29.78
C ALA A 279 2.17 -7.40 28.27
N GLN A 280 2.27 -8.60 27.66
CA GLN A 280 1.13 -9.29 27.04
C GLN A 280 1.37 -10.81 27.03
N PHE A 281 2.32 -11.39 26.27
CA PHE A 281 2.72 -12.82 26.38
C PHE A 281 3.81 -13.19 25.36
N VAL A 282 4.57 -14.28 25.60
CA VAL A 282 5.41 -14.95 24.58
C VAL A 282 4.59 -16.05 23.92
N ARG A 283 4.42 -15.94 22.60
CA ARG A 283 3.48 -16.77 21.85
C ARG A 283 4.11 -17.94 21.12
N LYS A 284 5.26 -17.74 20.48
CA LYS A 284 5.96 -18.75 19.70
C LYS A 284 7.43 -18.78 20.05
N LEU A 285 7.93 -19.99 20.23
CA LEU A 285 9.34 -20.31 20.39
C LEU A 285 9.85 -21.00 19.12
N ARG A 286 11.14 -20.85 18.82
CA ARG A 286 11.81 -21.67 17.80
C ARG A 286 13.29 -21.82 18.12
N ILE A 287 13.82 -23.04 18.07
CA ILE A 287 15.27 -23.26 18.09
C ILE A 287 15.80 -23.32 16.66
N ILE A 288 16.86 -22.58 16.37
CA ILE A 288 17.60 -22.64 15.11
C ILE A 288 19.10 -22.46 15.38
N ASN A 289 19.93 -23.36 14.87
CA ASN A 289 21.38 -23.36 15.08
C ASN A 289 21.80 -23.25 16.56
N GLY A 290 21.05 -23.88 17.48
CA GLY A 290 21.31 -23.86 18.91
C GLY A 290 20.92 -22.56 19.63
N GLU A 291 20.26 -21.63 18.94
CA GLU A 291 19.72 -20.41 19.52
C GLU A 291 18.20 -20.50 19.65
N LEU A 292 17.69 -20.17 20.83
CA LEU A 292 16.24 -20.08 21.08
C LEU A 292 15.76 -18.67 20.72
N PHE A 293 14.77 -18.59 19.84
CA PHE A 293 14.04 -17.38 19.52
C PHE A 293 12.69 -17.39 20.23
N ALA A 294 12.33 -16.26 20.82
CA ALA A 294 11.01 -16.03 21.40
C ALA A 294 10.34 -14.87 20.69
N SER A 295 9.07 -15.05 20.35
CA SER A 295 8.25 -14.03 19.69
C SER A 295 6.87 -13.98 20.31
N GLY A 296 6.23 -12.82 20.24
CA GLY A 296 4.96 -12.57 20.89
C GLY A 296 4.64 -11.09 20.93
N GLN A 297 3.95 -10.65 21.96
CA GLN A 297 3.62 -9.25 22.16
C GLN A 297 4.37 -8.74 23.38
N PHE A 298 5.52 -8.11 23.14
CA PHE A 298 6.38 -7.54 24.18
C PHE A 298 7.30 -6.46 23.60
N THR A 299 7.76 -5.53 24.43
CA THR A 299 8.72 -4.47 24.04
C THR A 299 10.07 -4.61 24.73
N SER A 300 10.17 -5.46 25.75
CA SER A 300 11.43 -5.78 26.40
C SER A 300 11.45 -7.16 27.03
N ILE A 301 12.64 -7.76 27.14
CA ILE A 301 12.85 -9.07 27.76
C ILE A 301 14.16 -9.07 28.54
N ASP A 302 14.09 -9.39 29.83
CA ASP A 302 15.21 -9.41 30.77
C ASP A 302 16.02 -8.09 30.76
N GLY A 303 15.29 -6.96 30.71
CA GLY A 303 15.86 -5.61 30.61
C GLY A 303 16.40 -5.23 29.22
N VAL A 304 16.35 -6.13 28.24
CA VAL A 304 16.74 -5.87 26.85
C VAL A 304 15.57 -5.31 26.06
N GLN A 305 15.74 -4.15 25.42
CA GLN A 305 14.75 -3.63 24.48
C GLN A 305 14.68 -4.52 23.25
N ALA A 306 13.54 -5.19 23.07
CA ALA A 306 13.31 -6.12 21.98
C ALA A 306 11.83 -6.07 21.62
N SER A 307 11.52 -5.57 20.42
CA SER A 307 10.14 -5.42 19.97
C SER A 307 9.66 -6.74 19.36
N ASN A 308 8.84 -7.49 20.11
CA ASN A 308 8.04 -8.64 19.67
C ASN A 308 8.82 -9.88 19.18
N ILE A 309 10.16 -9.80 19.14
CA ILE A 309 11.06 -10.92 18.90
C ILE A 309 12.40 -10.69 19.60
N ALA A 310 12.92 -11.73 20.23
CA ALA A 310 14.21 -11.74 20.89
C ALA A 310 14.89 -13.10 20.74
N ARG A 311 16.21 -13.14 20.93
CA ARG A 311 16.97 -14.40 20.95
C ARG A 311 17.64 -14.61 22.30
N PHE A 312 17.76 -15.86 22.70
CA PHE A 312 18.41 -16.28 23.92
C PHE A 312 19.78 -16.88 23.59
N ASP A 313 20.82 -16.25 24.12
CA ASP A 313 22.18 -16.75 24.03
C ASP A 313 22.37 -17.81 25.12
N VAL A 314 22.38 -19.09 24.71
CA VAL A 314 22.46 -20.23 25.64
C VAL A 314 23.77 -20.22 26.44
N PRO A 315 24.97 -20.05 25.83
CA PRO A 315 26.22 -19.95 26.59
C PRO A 315 26.26 -18.81 27.61
N LEU A 316 25.70 -17.64 27.28
CA LEU A 316 25.69 -16.46 28.16
C LEU A 316 24.48 -16.39 29.08
N ASN A 317 23.52 -17.30 28.93
CA ASN A 317 22.27 -17.39 29.68
C ASN A 317 21.55 -16.02 29.78
N ARG A 318 21.45 -15.30 28.65
CA ARG A 318 20.82 -13.97 28.58
C ARG A 318 20.11 -13.71 27.25
N TRP A 319 19.09 -12.87 27.30
CA TRP A 319 18.39 -12.39 26.11
C TRP A 319 19.19 -11.33 25.35
N GLN A 320 18.95 -11.23 24.05
CA GLN A 320 19.53 -10.25 23.14
C GLN A 320 18.47 -9.81 22.11
N SER A 321 18.55 -8.55 21.69
CA SER A 321 17.65 -8.01 20.67
C SER A 321 18.01 -8.52 19.29
N VAL A 322 17.06 -8.44 18.37
CA VAL A 322 17.22 -8.79 16.95
C VAL A 322 16.94 -7.54 16.11
N GLY A 323 17.93 -6.64 16.06
CA GLY A 323 17.75 -5.32 15.46
C GLY A 323 16.69 -4.50 16.21
N LEU A 324 15.83 -3.78 15.47
CA LEU A 324 14.68 -3.06 16.02
C LEU A 324 13.47 -3.96 16.32
N GLY A 325 13.50 -5.23 15.89
CA GLY A 325 12.40 -6.18 16.05
C GLY A 325 11.26 -6.00 15.04
N LEU A 326 10.04 -6.34 15.45
CA LEU A 326 8.83 -6.30 14.61
C LEU A 326 7.89 -5.16 15.06
N GLY A 327 7.24 -4.50 14.09
CA GLY A 327 6.49 -3.25 14.29
C GLY A 327 5.23 -3.08 13.41
N GLY A 328 4.61 -1.89 13.53
CA GLY A 328 3.61 -1.40 12.57
C GLY A 328 2.12 -1.76 12.79
N GLY A 329 1.65 -1.99 14.02
CA GLY A 329 0.22 -2.22 14.31
C GLY A 329 -0.03 -3.07 15.56
N PRO A 330 -1.24 -3.67 15.74
CA PRO A 330 -1.42 -4.75 16.71
C PRO A 330 -0.60 -5.95 16.25
N ILE A 331 0.43 -6.31 17.03
CA ILE A 331 1.42 -7.32 16.64
C ILE A 331 1.14 -8.62 17.36
N SER A 332 0.84 -9.64 16.57
CA SER A 332 0.87 -11.02 16.98
C SER A 332 1.74 -11.79 16.02
N VAL A 333 2.79 -12.43 16.54
CA VAL A 333 3.59 -13.40 15.78
C VAL A 333 2.95 -14.76 15.97
N TYR A 334 2.41 -15.32 14.89
CA TYR A 334 1.68 -16.60 14.91
C TYR A 334 2.57 -17.78 14.52
N SER A 335 3.65 -17.53 13.76
CA SER A 335 4.52 -18.60 13.25
C SER A 335 6.00 -18.22 13.29
N LEU A 336 6.84 -19.21 13.57
CA LEU A 336 8.28 -19.19 13.40
C LEU A 336 8.69 -20.49 12.71
N ALA A 337 9.27 -20.41 11.52
CA ALA A 337 9.84 -21.57 10.84
C ALA A 337 11.32 -21.36 10.55
N ALA A 338 12.09 -22.43 10.72
CA ALA A 338 13.44 -22.49 10.20
C ALA A 338 13.35 -23.00 8.75
N ALA A 339 14.09 -22.38 7.83
CA ALA A 339 14.45 -23.02 6.57
C ALA A 339 15.93 -22.76 6.29
N GLY A 340 16.70 -23.84 6.17
CA GLY A 340 18.16 -23.78 6.25
C GLY A 340 18.67 -23.02 7.50
N SER A 341 19.50 -21.99 7.29
CA SER A 341 20.05 -21.14 8.36
C SER A 341 19.16 -19.98 8.77
N ASP A 342 17.98 -19.83 8.17
CA ASP A 342 17.20 -18.61 8.26
C ASP A 342 15.90 -18.84 9.02
N LEU A 343 15.47 -17.79 9.73
CA LEU A 343 14.23 -17.78 10.48
C LEU A 343 13.18 -16.98 9.72
N TYR A 344 12.08 -17.63 9.38
CA TYR A 344 10.88 -17.02 8.81
C TYR A 344 9.90 -16.74 9.92
N VAL A 345 9.41 -15.51 9.94
CA VAL A 345 8.50 -15.01 10.97
C VAL A 345 7.18 -14.68 10.31
N GLY A 346 6.11 -15.33 10.74
CA GLY A 346 4.74 -15.12 10.25
C GLY A 346 3.86 -14.45 11.32
N GLY A 347 3.09 -13.44 10.95
CA GLY A 347 2.38 -12.61 11.91
C GLY A 347 1.30 -11.70 11.33
N SER A 348 0.78 -10.81 12.19
CA SER A 348 -0.01 -9.62 11.83
C SER A 348 0.81 -8.32 11.77
N PHE A 349 2.13 -8.40 11.94
CA PHE A 349 3.01 -7.23 11.92
C PHE A 349 3.08 -6.60 10.53
N ARG A 350 3.40 -5.30 10.45
CA ARG A 350 3.61 -4.62 9.16
C ARG A 350 5.07 -4.34 8.87
N GLU A 351 5.90 -4.27 9.90
CA GLU A 351 7.31 -3.90 9.78
C GLU A 351 8.22 -4.94 10.42
N ALA A 352 9.40 -5.14 9.82
CA ALA A 352 10.53 -5.81 10.44
C ALA A 352 11.77 -4.92 10.30
N ASN A 353 12.46 -4.69 11.42
CA ASN A 353 13.61 -3.79 11.52
C ASN A 353 13.35 -2.36 10.97
N GLY A 354 12.13 -1.85 11.15
CA GLY A 354 11.69 -0.54 10.65
C GLY A 354 11.43 -0.48 9.14
N GLN A 355 11.40 -1.63 8.45
CA GLN A 355 11.05 -1.73 7.02
C GLN A 355 9.70 -2.43 6.85
N TYR A 356 8.86 -1.98 5.92
CA TYR A 356 7.55 -2.60 5.63
C TYR A 356 7.71 -3.99 4.98
N GLN A 357 7.16 -5.03 5.61
CA GLN A 357 7.27 -6.43 5.19
C GLN A 357 5.92 -7.21 5.19
N HIS A 358 4.84 -6.64 5.72
CA HIS A 358 3.47 -7.22 5.73
C HIS A 358 3.39 -8.73 6.07
N GLY A 359 3.31 -9.03 7.36
CA GLY A 359 2.89 -10.35 7.85
C GLY A 359 3.92 -11.46 7.71
N VAL A 360 4.96 -11.33 6.88
CA VAL A 360 6.07 -12.28 6.82
C VAL A 360 7.42 -11.58 6.65
N ALA A 361 8.44 -12.05 7.37
CA ALA A 361 9.80 -11.52 7.30
C ALA A 361 10.83 -12.65 7.47
N ARG A 362 12.03 -12.44 6.92
CA ARG A 362 13.14 -13.38 6.99
C ARG A 362 14.30 -12.78 7.78
N LEU A 363 14.81 -13.51 8.74
CA LEU A 363 16.02 -13.18 9.48
C LEU A 363 17.12 -14.19 9.10
N LYS A 364 18.23 -13.70 8.55
CA LYS A 364 19.43 -14.49 8.36
C LYS A 364 20.12 -14.67 9.70
N VAL A 365 19.93 -15.83 10.33
CA VAL A 365 20.42 -16.07 11.71
C VAL A 365 21.93 -15.88 11.84
N PRO A 366 22.79 -16.31 10.89
CA PRO A 366 24.23 -16.13 11.02
C PRO A 366 24.69 -14.67 11.00
N THR A 367 24.07 -13.82 10.15
CA THR A 367 24.47 -12.41 9.97
C THR A 367 23.66 -11.44 10.82
N ARG A 368 22.53 -11.88 11.39
CA ARG A 368 21.55 -11.06 12.12
C ARG A 368 20.86 -10.01 11.24
N GLU A 369 20.87 -10.22 9.94
CA GLU A 369 20.28 -9.30 8.97
C GLU A 369 18.84 -9.69 8.67
N TRP A 370 17.94 -8.71 8.76
CA TRP A 370 16.59 -8.84 8.25
C TRP A 370 16.60 -8.68 6.72
N ALA A 371 15.98 -9.63 6.03
CA ALA A 371 15.76 -9.60 4.59
C ALA A 371 14.26 -9.50 4.31
N ALA A 372 13.93 -8.77 3.24
CA ALA A 372 12.57 -8.77 2.72
C ALA A 372 12.19 -10.15 2.17
N VAL A 373 10.91 -10.49 2.30
CA VAL A 373 10.33 -11.69 1.70
C VAL A 373 9.48 -11.20 0.53
N GLY A 374 9.98 -11.40 -0.68
CA GLY A 374 9.46 -10.78 -1.91
C GLY A 374 10.11 -9.44 -2.21
N GLU A 375 10.26 -9.12 -3.51
CA GLU A 375 10.85 -7.85 -3.95
C GLU A 375 9.87 -6.69 -3.89
N GLY A 376 8.60 -6.93 -4.24
CA GLY A 376 7.49 -6.01 -4.07
C GLY A 376 7.62 -4.65 -4.77
N VAL A 377 6.68 -4.34 -5.69
CA VAL A 377 6.59 -3.01 -6.29
C VAL A 377 5.69 -2.16 -5.39
N THR A 378 6.23 -1.07 -4.84
CA THR A 378 5.41 -0.08 -4.14
C THR A 378 5.41 1.24 -4.88
N THR A 379 4.40 2.06 -4.63
CA THR A 379 4.38 3.48 -5.01
C THR A 379 4.25 4.38 -3.78
N ALA A 380 4.30 3.82 -2.57
CA ALA A 380 4.17 4.55 -1.33
C ALA A 380 5.35 5.53 -1.17
N SER A 381 5.02 6.80 -0.96
CA SER A 381 5.99 7.87 -0.76
C SER A 381 6.00 8.34 0.69
N ASN A 382 7.18 8.70 1.20
CA ASN A 382 7.31 9.30 2.53
C ASN A 382 6.95 10.79 2.58
N GLY A 383 6.56 11.38 1.44
CA GLY A 383 6.11 12.75 1.29
C GLY A 383 5.07 12.88 0.18
N SER A 384 4.56 14.09 -0.06
CA SER A 384 3.48 14.32 -1.04
C SER A 384 3.92 13.99 -2.47
N ILE A 385 2.99 13.54 -3.33
CA ILE A 385 3.18 13.48 -4.79
C ILE A 385 2.28 14.56 -5.37
N SER A 386 2.88 15.71 -5.67
CA SER A 386 2.15 16.95 -5.96
C SER A 386 1.88 17.20 -7.44
N ARG A 387 2.68 16.59 -8.34
CA ARG A 387 2.58 16.75 -9.79
C ARG A 387 2.89 15.43 -10.47
N VAL A 388 2.20 15.21 -11.58
CA VAL A 388 2.49 14.13 -12.52
C VAL A 388 2.46 14.68 -13.95
N LEU A 389 3.40 14.23 -14.77
CA LEU A 389 3.41 14.43 -16.21
C LEU A 389 3.76 13.10 -16.85
N SER A 390 3.05 12.70 -17.89
CA SER A 390 3.40 11.49 -18.63
C SER A 390 4.03 11.82 -19.97
N VAL A 391 5.02 11.02 -20.36
CA VAL A 391 5.59 10.99 -21.70
C VAL A 391 5.52 9.56 -22.19
N SER A 392 4.69 9.31 -23.21
CA SER A 392 4.38 7.96 -23.69
C SER A 392 3.88 7.07 -22.53
N ASP A 393 4.50 5.91 -22.33
CA ASP A 393 4.16 4.95 -21.27
C ASP A 393 4.98 5.16 -19.98
N VAL A 394 5.46 6.38 -19.73
CA VAL A 394 6.20 6.71 -18.49
C VAL A 394 5.56 7.92 -17.82
N ALA A 395 5.16 7.74 -16.55
CA ALA A 395 4.72 8.83 -15.69
C ALA A 395 5.88 9.36 -14.85
N ILE A 396 6.16 10.66 -14.95
CA ILE A 396 7.12 11.36 -14.11
C ILE A 396 6.38 11.90 -12.89
N LEU A 397 6.85 11.52 -11.71
CA LEU A 397 6.26 11.85 -10.42
C LEU A 397 7.12 12.90 -9.72
N LEU A 398 6.47 13.97 -9.24
CA LEU A 398 7.14 15.07 -8.55
C LEU A 398 6.44 15.41 -7.23
N GLY A 399 7.21 15.61 -6.18
CA GLY A 399 6.67 16.04 -4.89
C GLY A 399 7.72 16.14 -3.79
N ASP A 400 7.29 16.23 -2.53
CA ASP A 400 8.18 16.43 -1.36
C ASP A 400 8.58 15.09 -0.71
N PHE A 401 8.95 14.10 -1.53
CA PHE A 401 9.37 12.78 -1.06
C PHE A 401 10.88 12.60 -1.17
N THR A 402 11.46 11.84 -0.24
CA THR A 402 12.86 11.36 -0.33
C THR A 402 12.93 9.87 -0.63
N LYS A 403 11.80 9.17 -0.48
CA LYS A 403 11.58 7.78 -0.86
C LYS A 403 10.20 7.63 -1.47
N ILE A 404 10.12 6.87 -2.55
CA ILE A 404 8.87 6.46 -3.18
C ILE A 404 9.06 5.05 -3.69
N GLY A 405 8.07 4.19 -3.50
CA GLY A 405 8.18 2.82 -3.98
C GLY A 405 9.32 2.00 -3.36
N GLY A 406 9.70 2.33 -2.13
CA GLY A 406 10.74 1.60 -1.39
C GLY A 406 12.17 1.90 -1.86
N ILE A 407 12.33 2.72 -2.90
CA ILE A 407 13.62 3.18 -3.43
C ILE A 407 13.95 4.59 -2.93
N ASP A 408 15.25 4.92 -2.90
CA ASP A 408 15.72 6.28 -2.72
C ASP A 408 15.53 7.07 -4.02
N ALA A 409 14.50 7.90 -4.06
CA ALA A 409 14.29 8.88 -5.12
C ALA A 409 13.84 10.17 -4.46
N THR A 410 14.65 11.23 -4.59
CA THR A 410 14.42 12.50 -3.90
C THR A 410 13.78 13.49 -4.85
N TYR A 411 12.55 13.87 -4.54
CA TYR A 411 11.66 14.81 -5.24
C TYR A 411 11.16 14.40 -6.62
N VAL A 412 11.91 13.57 -7.35
CA VAL A 412 11.56 13.12 -8.70
C VAL A 412 11.76 11.62 -8.85
N ALA A 413 10.76 10.96 -9.44
CA ALA A 413 10.80 9.56 -9.82
C ALA A 413 10.09 9.36 -11.16
N GLN A 414 10.29 8.21 -11.78
CA GLN A 414 9.54 7.79 -12.96
C GLN A 414 8.86 6.45 -12.69
N MET A 415 7.68 6.26 -13.25
CA MET A 415 6.89 5.04 -13.16
C MET A 415 6.56 4.56 -14.58
N ASP A 416 6.90 3.32 -14.90
CA ASP A 416 6.44 2.68 -16.13
C ASP A 416 4.93 2.43 -16.02
N CYS A 417 4.16 2.98 -16.95
CA CYS A 417 2.69 2.97 -16.94
C CYS A 417 2.08 1.57 -17.06
N ARG A 418 2.82 0.61 -17.63
CA ARG A 418 2.33 -0.74 -17.92
C ARG A 418 2.67 -1.73 -16.81
N THR A 419 3.86 -1.61 -16.25
CA THR A 419 4.39 -2.49 -15.20
C THR A 419 4.19 -1.92 -13.80
N HIS A 420 3.94 -0.60 -13.71
CA HIS A 420 3.92 0.19 -12.48
C HIS A 420 5.25 0.21 -11.73
N GLU A 421 6.34 -0.20 -12.36
CA GLU A 421 7.67 -0.17 -11.77
C GLU A 421 8.14 1.27 -11.60
N ILE A 422 8.51 1.62 -10.37
CA ILE A 422 9.12 2.91 -10.05
C ILE A 422 10.64 2.80 -10.10
N SER A 423 11.28 3.76 -10.78
CA SER A 423 12.72 3.97 -10.73
C SER A 423 13.06 5.44 -10.45
N PRO A 424 14.25 5.73 -9.91
CA PRO A 424 14.70 7.12 -9.82
C PRO A 424 14.91 7.67 -11.24
N LEU A 425 14.43 8.88 -11.53
CA LEU A 425 14.87 9.61 -12.72
C LEU A 425 16.35 10.07 -12.59
N GLY A 426 16.86 10.05 -11.34
CA GLY A 426 18.20 10.47 -10.97
C GLY A 426 18.21 11.91 -10.44
N GLY A 427 18.94 12.12 -9.34
CA GLY A 427 19.29 13.45 -8.86
C GLY A 427 18.85 13.81 -7.45
N VAL A 428 19.81 14.19 -6.63
CA VAL A 428 19.54 14.99 -5.43
C VAL A 428 19.32 16.41 -5.93
N VAL A 429 18.08 16.87 -5.96
CA VAL A 429 17.80 18.30 -6.09
C VAL A 429 18.19 18.92 -4.75
N ASN A 430 19.33 19.63 -4.69
CA ASN A 430 19.79 20.23 -3.44
C ASN A 430 18.89 21.44 -3.13
N HIS A 431 18.13 21.36 -2.04
CA HIS A 431 17.26 22.43 -1.58
C HIS A 431 17.44 22.75 -0.10
N GLN A 432 17.31 24.05 0.20
CA GLN A 432 16.83 24.52 1.49
C GLN A 432 15.41 25.07 1.32
N PHE A 433 14.49 24.48 2.09
CA PHE A 433 13.09 24.84 2.35
C PHE A 433 11.96 24.26 1.50
N SER A 434 11.05 23.67 2.29
CA SER A 434 9.70 23.18 2.07
C SER A 434 8.77 24.15 1.32
N ASN A 435 7.91 23.61 0.44
CA ASN A 435 6.66 24.18 -0.09
C ASN A 435 6.64 24.99 -1.41
N PHE A 436 7.64 24.92 -2.31
CA PHE A 436 7.47 25.50 -3.67
C PHE A 436 7.59 24.45 -4.77
N ALA A 437 6.51 24.32 -5.55
CA ALA A 437 6.24 23.24 -6.49
C ALA A 437 7.31 23.12 -7.58
N LEU A 438 7.87 21.91 -7.71
CA LEU A 438 8.51 21.51 -8.97
C LEU A 438 7.40 21.35 -10.01
N VAL A 439 7.55 22.00 -11.17
CA VAL A 439 6.64 21.89 -12.32
C VAL A 439 7.35 21.30 -13.51
N MET A 440 6.59 20.69 -14.43
CA MET A 440 7.13 20.04 -15.62
C MET A 440 6.44 20.45 -16.90
N ALA A 441 7.19 20.40 -17.99
CA ALA A 441 6.67 20.31 -19.34
C ALA A 441 7.58 19.37 -20.16
N ALA A 442 7.06 18.82 -21.25
CA ALA A 442 7.84 17.96 -22.16
C ALA A 442 7.83 18.55 -23.58
N SER A 443 8.96 18.44 -24.28
CA SER A 443 9.04 18.75 -25.71
C SER A 443 10.23 18.02 -26.34
N GLY A 444 9.96 17.26 -27.41
CA GLY A 444 10.94 16.39 -28.06
C GLY A 444 11.62 15.45 -27.06
N ASP A 445 12.95 15.36 -27.11
CA ASP A 445 13.76 14.50 -26.24
C ASP A 445 13.97 15.06 -24.82
N TYR A 446 13.31 16.16 -24.45
CA TYR A 446 13.55 16.86 -23.20
C TYR A 446 12.31 16.97 -22.30
N LEU A 447 12.54 16.73 -21.01
CA LEU A 447 11.69 17.22 -19.93
C LEU A 447 12.26 18.53 -19.40
N TYR A 448 11.41 19.49 -19.10
CA TYR A 448 11.77 20.78 -18.51
C TYR A 448 11.21 20.83 -17.10
N PHE A 449 12.04 21.24 -16.15
CA PHE A 449 11.70 21.33 -14.74
C PHE A 449 11.86 22.77 -14.28
N GLY A 450 10.85 23.31 -13.62
CA GLY A 450 10.85 24.63 -13.01
C GLY A 450 10.58 24.54 -11.51
N GLY A 451 11.11 25.46 -10.70
CA GLY A 451 10.84 25.47 -9.27
C GLY A 451 11.75 26.39 -8.47
N GLY A 452 11.89 26.11 -7.17
CA GLY A 452 12.75 26.83 -6.22
C GLY A 452 14.13 26.19 -6.00
N PHE A 453 14.75 25.59 -7.01
CA PHE A 453 16.06 24.91 -6.89
C PHE A 453 17.22 25.78 -7.35
N PHE A 454 18.44 25.45 -6.90
CA PHE A 454 19.68 26.07 -7.38
C PHE A 454 20.54 25.14 -8.24
N SER A 455 20.39 23.83 -8.03
CA SER A 455 21.13 22.81 -8.76
C SER A 455 20.37 21.48 -8.76
N VAL A 456 20.54 20.71 -9.83
CA VAL A 456 19.99 19.36 -9.95
C VAL A 456 21.14 18.40 -10.22
N SER A 457 21.32 17.36 -9.40
CA SER A 457 22.38 16.35 -9.61
C SER A 457 23.79 16.96 -9.71
N GLY A 458 24.06 18.05 -8.99
CA GLY A 458 25.34 18.78 -9.06
C GLY A 458 25.48 19.72 -10.26
N VAL A 459 24.52 19.79 -11.17
CA VAL A 459 24.48 20.76 -12.28
C VAL A 459 23.88 22.08 -11.76
N PRO A 460 24.64 23.21 -11.78
CA PRO A 460 24.10 24.52 -11.42
C PRO A 460 23.09 24.98 -12.48
N ALA A 461 21.81 24.98 -12.12
CA ALA A 461 20.70 25.30 -13.00
C ALA A 461 19.61 25.95 -12.15
N PRO A 462 19.80 27.20 -11.69
CA PRO A 462 18.86 27.80 -10.76
C PRO A 462 17.49 27.99 -11.43
N TYR A 463 16.46 27.55 -10.71
CA TYR A 463 15.02 27.67 -10.95
C TYR A 463 14.47 26.99 -12.21
N ILE A 464 15.33 26.64 -13.17
CA ILE A 464 14.95 25.90 -14.37
C ILE A 464 16.09 24.99 -14.84
N ALA A 465 15.75 23.75 -15.15
CA ALA A 465 16.64 22.73 -15.71
C ALA A 465 15.91 21.94 -16.79
N ARG A 466 16.67 21.22 -17.62
CA ARG A 466 16.12 20.23 -18.54
C ARG A 466 16.77 18.88 -18.33
N TYR A 467 16.04 17.83 -18.63
CA TYR A 467 16.51 16.46 -18.59
C TYR A 467 16.42 15.86 -19.99
N HIS A 468 17.57 15.44 -20.53
CA HIS A 468 17.63 14.76 -21.82
C HIS A 468 17.29 13.29 -21.62
N MET A 469 16.11 12.88 -22.05
CA MET A 469 15.58 11.53 -21.83
C MET A 469 16.44 10.44 -22.48
N PRO A 470 16.93 10.57 -23.73
CA PRO A 470 17.73 9.52 -24.37
C PRO A 470 19.07 9.22 -23.68
N THR A 471 19.70 10.23 -23.07
CA THR A 471 21.01 10.04 -22.39
C THR A 471 20.92 10.04 -20.88
N ASN A 472 19.72 10.21 -20.31
CA ASN A 472 19.50 10.34 -18.88
C ASN A 472 20.36 11.43 -18.19
N GLN A 473 20.41 12.63 -18.78
CA GLN A 473 21.27 13.71 -18.29
C GLN A 473 20.52 14.99 -17.95
N TRP A 474 20.77 15.49 -16.75
CA TRP A 474 20.40 16.84 -16.33
C TRP A 474 21.30 17.89 -16.98
N GLN A 475 20.70 18.97 -17.45
CA GLN A 475 21.38 20.08 -18.11
C GLN A 475 20.75 21.41 -17.67
N ALA A 476 21.59 22.45 -17.55
CA ALA A 476 21.10 23.82 -17.52
C ALA A 476 20.54 24.19 -18.90
N LEU A 477 19.58 25.11 -18.94
CA LEU A 477 19.15 25.71 -20.19
C LEU A 477 20.25 26.64 -20.72
N SER A 478 20.48 26.59 -22.02
CA SER A 478 21.25 27.61 -22.73
C SER A 478 20.54 28.97 -22.61
N GLY A 479 21.29 30.07 -22.73
CA GLY A 479 20.71 31.42 -22.61
C GLY A 479 20.52 31.91 -21.17
N GLY A 480 20.76 31.08 -20.15
CA GLY A 480 20.79 31.46 -18.74
C GLY A 480 19.48 31.20 -17.99
N SER A 481 19.49 31.49 -16.69
CA SER A 481 18.42 31.13 -15.75
C SER A 481 17.58 32.34 -15.31
N PRO A 482 16.35 32.10 -14.83
CA PRO A 482 15.57 33.08 -14.09
C PRO A 482 16.33 33.55 -12.85
N ASN A 483 15.99 34.74 -12.33
CA ASN A 483 16.55 35.24 -11.07
C ASN A 483 15.69 34.93 -9.84
N ASN A 484 14.57 34.21 -10.00
CA ASN A 484 13.66 33.81 -8.93
C ASN A 484 12.80 32.61 -9.36
N TYR A 485 11.92 32.13 -8.48
CA TYR A 485 11.15 30.89 -8.65
C TYR A 485 10.30 30.86 -9.94
N VAL A 486 10.28 29.67 -10.55
CA VAL A 486 9.36 29.29 -11.62
C VAL A 486 8.23 28.45 -11.01
N TYR A 487 6.98 28.82 -11.25
CA TYR A 487 5.79 28.14 -10.69
C TYR A 487 4.96 27.42 -11.73
N THR A 488 5.20 27.66 -13.02
CA THR A 488 4.50 26.98 -14.12
C THR A 488 5.37 26.95 -15.37
N LEU A 489 5.24 25.86 -16.12
CA LEU A 489 5.85 25.65 -17.42
C LEU A 489 4.77 25.16 -18.39
N HIS A 490 4.80 25.64 -19.62
CA HIS A 490 3.87 25.22 -20.67
C HIS A 490 4.58 25.22 -22.02
N VAL A 491 4.43 24.17 -22.82
CA VAL A 491 5.00 24.09 -24.17
C VAL A 491 3.90 24.36 -25.17
N ASP A 492 4.20 25.22 -26.14
CA ASP A 492 3.32 25.56 -27.25
C ASP A 492 4.15 25.78 -28.51
N GLY A 493 3.98 24.89 -29.48
CA GLY A 493 4.81 24.83 -30.69
C GLY A 493 6.31 24.82 -30.39
N GLU A 494 7.02 25.82 -30.91
CA GLU A 494 8.47 25.97 -30.77
C GLU A 494 8.92 26.64 -29.46
N TYR A 495 7.99 26.95 -28.55
CA TYR A 495 8.28 27.72 -27.34
C TYR A 495 7.96 26.96 -26.06
N LEU A 496 8.84 27.12 -25.06
CA LEU A 496 8.56 26.84 -23.66
C LEU A 496 8.25 28.15 -22.94
N TYR A 497 7.02 28.31 -22.47
CA TYR A 497 6.60 29.41 -21.62
C TYR A 497 6.92 29.09 -20.15
N ALA A 498 7.53 30.04 -19.45
CA ALA A 498 7.83 29.96 -18.03
C ALA A 498 7.15 31.11 -17.28
N GLY A 499 6.39 30.76 -16.24
CA GLY A 499 5.73 31.72 -15.35
C GLY A 499 6.19 31.56 -13.90
N GLY A 500 6.29 32.64 -13.14
CA GLY A 500 6.76 32.57 -11.76
C GLY A 500 6.81 33.91 -11.02
N SER A 501 7.89 34.14 -10.27
CA SER A 501 8.16 35.36 -9.48
C SER A 501 9.41 36.12 -9.90
N PHE A 502 10.04 35.72 -11.00
CA PHE A 502 11.26 36.33 -11.54
C PHE A 502 11.00 37.69 -12.20
N THR A 503 12.04 38.50 -12.30
CA THR A 503 12.02 39.81 -12.99
C THR A 503 12.97 39.88 -14.18
N SER A 504 13.83 38.87 -14.32
CA SER A 504 14.71 38.69 -15.48
C SER A 504 15.06 37.22 -15.66
N VAL A 505 15.32 36.82 -16.89
CA VAL A 505 15.78 35.48 -17.25
C VAL A 505 16.91 35.59 -18.26
N GLY A 506 18.08 35.01 -17.96
CA GLY A 506 19.20 35.04 -18.91
C GLY A 506 19.71 36.44 -19.28
N GLY A 507 19.48 37.44 -18.41
CA GLY A 507 19.78 38.85 -18.71
C GLY A 507 18.68 39.58 -19.50
N VAL A 508 17.65 38.88 -19.97
CA VAL A 508 16.45 39.48 -20.58
C VAL A 508 15.52 39.97 -19.47
N PRO A 509 15.18 41.27 -19.41
CA PRO A 509 14.14 41.76 -18.51
C PRO A 509 12.80 41.14 -18.92
N ALA A 510 12.19 40.36 -18.04
CA ALA A 510 10.91 39.69 -18.27
C ALA A 510 10.18 39.57 -16.93
N ARG A 511 9.04 40.26 -16.80
CA ARG A 511 8.32 40.35 -15.53
C ARG A 511 7.42 39.14 -15.39
N ARG A 512 7.93 38.14 -14.67
CA ARG A 512 7.20 36.96 -14.14
C ARG A 512 6.65 35.99 -15.18
N VAL A 513 6.80 36.31 -16.46
CA VAL A 513 6.50 35.44 -17.59
C VAL A 513 7.49 35.71 -18.72
N ALA A 514 7.98 34.64 -19.33
CA ALA A 514 8.88 34.67 -20.48
C ALA A 514 8.63 33.43 -21.35
N ARG A 515 9.05 33.46 -22.61
CA ARG A 515 9.08 32.28 -23.48
C ARG A 515 10.51 31.99 -23.95
N TYR A 516 10.82 30.72 -24.10
CA TYR A 516 12.12 30.22 -24.53
C TYR A 516 11.94 29.51 -25.85
N HIS A 517 12.58 30.02 -26.89
CA HIS A 517 12.55 29.38 -28.21
C HIS A 517 13.41 28.11 -28.17
N LEU A 518 12.79 26.96 -28.38
CA LEU A 518 13.42 25.64 -28.21
C LEU A 518 14.54 25.40 -29.23
N GLY A 519 14.33 25.85 -30.47
CA GLY A 519 15.33 25.78 -31.56
C GLY A 519 16.54 26.71 -31.40
N THR A 520 16.33 28.02 -31.24
CA THR A 520 17.42 29.00 -31.12
C THR A 520 18.02 29.08 -29.72
N GLN A 521 17.35 28.51 -28.72
CA GLN A 521 17.78 28.48 -27.33
C GLN A 521 17.91 29.87 -26.69
N THR A 522 16.95 30.75 -26.98
CA THR A 522 16.93 32.14 -26.52
C THR A 522 15.66 32.47 -25.75
N TRP A 523 15.79 33.31 -24.73
CA TRP A 523 14.68 33.85 -23.96
C TRP A 523 14.10 35.12 -24.60
N GLU A 524 12.79 35.24 -24.54
CA GLU A 524 12.02 36.39 -24.99
C GLU A 524 11.01 36.79 -23.91
N ALA A 525 10.86 38.09 -23.71
CA ALA A 525 9.79 38.61 -22.86
C ALA A 525 8.46 38.63 -23.63
N LEU A 526 7.34 38.57 -22.90
CA LEU A 526 6.02 38.79 -23.47
C LEU A 526 5.65 40.28 -23.30
N GLY A 527 5.64 41.04 -24.39
CA GLY A 527 5.58 42.50 -24.36
C GLY A 527 6.95 43.18 -24.40
N ALA A 528 6.96 44.51 -24.34
CA ALA A 528 8.18 45.32 -24.48
C ALA A 528 8.30 46.40 -23.40
N GLY A 529 9.53 46.87 -23.14
CA GLY A 529 9.78 47.97 -22.20
C GLY A 529 9.33 47.65 -20.77
N ALA A 530 8.57 48.55 -20.15
CA ALA A 530 8.00 48.37 -18.81
C ALA A 530 6.80 47.39 -18.77
N ASP A 531 6.25 47.09 -19.95
CA ASP A 531 5.04 46.29 -20.18
C ASP A 531 5.37 44.84 -20.56
N ASN A 532 6.57 44.38 -20.19
CA ASN A 532 7.15 43.09 -20.54
C ASN A 532 6.70 41.92 -19.61
N GLY A 533 5.40 41.85 -19.32
CA GLY A 533 4.80 40.79 -18.52
C GLY A 533 3.74 41.29 -17.54
N VAL A 534 3.73 40.76 -16.32
CA VAL A 534 2.70 41.01 -15.30
C VAL A 534 3.26 41.55 -13.99
N ASP A 535 2.40 42.17 -13.16
CA ASP A 535 2.79 42.85 -11.92
C ASP A 535 2.88 41.96 -10.67
N ASN A 536 2.41 40.71 -10.73
CA ASN A 536 2.53 39.72 -9.65
C ASN A 536 2.62 38.27 -10.18
N THR A 537 2.74 37.29 -9.29
CA THR A 537 3.11 35.91 -9.63
C THR A 537 2.19 35.24 -10.65
N VAL A 538 2.79 34.51 -11.58
CA VAL A 538 2.09 33.62 -12.53
C VAL A 538 2.14 32.19 -12.00
N SER A 539 0.98 31.51 -11.95
CA SER A 539 0.82 30.14 -11.42
C SER A 539 0.25 29.14 -12.42
N ALA A 540 -0.28 29.59 -13.56
CA ALA A 540 -0.76 28.73 -14.63
C ALA A 540 -0.60 29.40 -16.00
N ILE A 541 -0.31 28.60 -17.02
CA ILE A 541 -0.28 29.02 -18.43
C ILE A 541 -0.93 27.90 -19.26
N THR A 542 -1.73 28.27 -20.25
CA THR A 542 -2.30 27.34 -21.22
C THR A 542 -2.46 28.00 -22.58
N SER A 543 -2.43 27.23 -23.65
CA SER A 543 -2.51 27.74 -25.03
C SER A 543 -3.91 27.63 -25.59
N ALA A 544 -4.23 28.57 -26.47
CA ALA A 544 -5.41 28.63 -27.31
C ALA A 544 -4.98 28.99 -28.74
N GLU A 545 -5.88 28.85 -29.71
CA GLU A 545 -5.56 29.18 -31.12
C GLU A 545 -5.05 30.62 -31.31
N SER A 546 -5.48 31.57 -30.48
CA SER A 546 -5.12 32.99 -30.56
C SER A 546 -3.85 33.38 -29.77
N GLY A 547 -3.20 32.43 -29.08
CA GLY A 547 -2.06 32.70 -28.20
C GLY A 547 -2.18 32.01 -26.85
N VAL A 548 -1.61 32.62 -25.79
CA VAL A 548 -1.56 31.99 -24.47
C VAL A 548 -2.38 32.74 -23.43
N TYR A 549 -3.08 31.98 -22.59
CA TYR A 549 -3.70 32.48 -21.37
C TYR A 549 -2.73 32.32 -20.20
N VAL A 550 -2.53 33.40 -19.46
CA VAL A 550 -1.66 33.50 -18.29
C VAL A 550 -2.53 33.76 -17.07
N GLY A 551 -2.35 32.94 -16.03
CA GLY A 551 -3.15 32.97 -14.81
C GLY A 551 -2.28 33.10 -13.55
N GLY A 552 -2.76 33.83 -12.55
CA GLY A 552 -1.99 34.07 -11.32
C GLY A 552 -2.62 35.02 -10.30
N SER A 553 -1.77 35.70 -9.52
CA SER A 553 -2.17 36.68 -8.48
C SER A 553 -1.97 38.14 -8.90
N PHE A 554 -1.74 38.38 -10.19
CA PHE A 554 -1.49 39.69 -10.77
C PHE A 554 -2.77 40.51 -10.95
N GLN A 555 -2.61 41.83 -11.02
CA GLN A 555 -3.66 42.81 -11.26
C GLN A 555 -3.45 43.56 -12.58
N GLU A 556 -2.24 43.52 -13.12
CA GLU A 556 -1.86 44.15 -14.39
C GLU A 556 -1.07 43.19 -15.28
N ALA A 557 -1.33 43.27 -16.59
CA ALA A 557 -0.58 42.60 -17.65
C ALA A 557 -0.33 43.61 -18.78
N GLY A 558 0.90 43.71 -19.28
CA GLY A 558 1.22 44.63 -20.37
C GLY A 558 0.87 46.11 -20.09
N GLY A 559 0.92 46.54 -18.82
CA GLY A 559 0.55 47.90 -18.41
C GLY A 559 -0.96 48.18 -18.36
N MET A 560 -1.81 47.20 -18.64
CA MET A 560 -3.27 47.30 -18.52
C MET A 560 -3.82 46.47 -17.35
N THR A 561 -4.99 46.86 -16.84
CA THR A 561 -5.70 46.09 -15.81
C THR A 561 -6.12 44.71 -16.34
N ALA A 562 -5.58 43.66 -15.72
CA ALA A 562 -5.92 42.27 -16.00
C ALA A 562 -5.85 41.52 -14.67
N ARG A 563 -7.02 41.28 -14.05
CA ARG A 563 -7.05 40.67 -12.71
C ARG A 563 -7.02 39.16 -12.83
N HIS A 564 -5.96 38.54 -12.30
CA HIS A 564 -5.73 37.11 -12.21
C HIS A 564 -5.58 36.34 -13.52
N ILE A 565 -6.10 36.87 -14.65
CA ILE A 565 -6.06 36.22 -15.95
C ILE A 565 -5.86 37.24 -17.07
N ALA A 566 -5.00 36.91 -18.02
CA ALA A 566 -4.72 37.71 -19.21
C ALA A 566 -4.46 36.77 -20.41
N HIS A 567 -4.70 37.27 -21.61
CA HIS A 567 -4.35 36.62 -22.86
C HIS A 567 -3.21 37.40 -23.51
N TYR A 568 -2.25 36.69 -24.09
CA TYR A 568 -1.14 37.27 -24.84
C TYR A 568 -1.15 36.72 -26.26
N ASP A 569 -1.25 37.63 -27.23
CA ASP A 569 -1.14 37.34 -28.65
C ASP A 569 0.34 37.49 -29.07
N PRO A 570 1.04 36.38 -29.38
CA PRO A 570 2.45 36.41 -29.74
C PRO A 570 2.73 37.02 -31.11
N ASP A 571 1.76 37.02 -32.03
CA ASP A 571 1.92 37.56 -33.38
C ASP A 571 1.81 39.08 -33.38
N GLN A 572 0.94 39.60 -32.52
CA GLN A 572 0.76 41.04 -32.33
C GLN A 572 1.68 41.62 -31.24
N ASN A 573 2.25 40.78 -30.38
CA ASN A 573 2.97 41.17 -29.18
C ASN A 573 2.11 42.07 -28.27
N THR A 574 0.85 41.68 -28.07
CA THR A 574 -0.13 42.44 -27.30
C THR A 574 -0.78 41.62 -26.19
N TRP A 575 -1.13 42.31 -25.11
CA TRP A 575 -1.91 41.76 -24.01
C TRP A 575 -3.38 42.16 -24.13
N SER A 576 -4.26 41.25 -23.74
CA SER A 576 -5.69 41.51 -23.55
C SER A 576 -6.19 40.79 -22.30
N ALA A 577 -7.39 41.15 -21.82
CA ALA A 577 -7.98 40.55 -20.63
C ALA A 577 -9.45 40.17 -20.90
N PRO A 578 -9.93 39.01 -20.41
CA PRO A 578 -11.34 38.68 -20.42
C PRO A 578 -12.17 39.75 -19.70
N ALA A 579 -13.36 40.06 -20.22
CA ALA A 579 -14.27 40.98 -19.57
C ALA A 579 -14.87 40.37 -18.28
N GLY A 580 -15.23 41.23 -17.31
CA GLY A 580 -15.87 40.83 -16.05
C GLY A 580 -14.92 40.78 -14.85
N GLU A 581 -15.50 40.78 -13.65
CA GLU A 581 -14.71 40.70 -12.41
C GLU A 581 -14.34 39.26 -12.13
N VAL A 582 -13.04 39.00 -11.93
CA VAL A 582 -12.50 37.71 -11.52
C VAL A 582 -11.76 37.89 -10.20
N SER A 583 -11.98 36.99 -9.23
CA SER A 583 -11.25 36.95 -7.97
C SER A 583 -10.98 35.52 -7.53
N GLY A 584 -9.99 35.34 -6.66
CA GLY A 584 -9.64 34.06 -6.05
C GLY A 584 -8.19 33.68 -6.27
N TYR A 585 -7.87 32.41 -6.02
CA TYR A 585 -6.53 31.86 -6.22
C TYR A 585 -6.57 30.90 -7.39
N LEU A 586 -6.24 31.39 -8.59
CA LEU A 586 -6.19 30.58 -9.81
C LEU A 586 -5.09 29.50 -9.68
N ARG A 587 -5.49 28.23 -9.80
CA ARG A 587 -4.63 27.06 -9.58
C ARG A 587 -4.35 26.27 -10.85
N THR A 588 -5.33 26.19 -11.76
CA THR A 588 -5.23 25.40 -12.98
C THR A 588 -6.08 26.00 -14.09
N MET A 589 -5.63 25.79 -15.33
CA MET A 589 -6.32 26.20 -16.55
C MET A 589 -6.19 25.11 -17.59
N LEU A 590 -7.26 24.88 -18.36
CA LEU A 590 -7.26 23.95 -19.49
C LEU A 590 -8.17 24.51 -20.58
N VAL A 591 -7.69 24.54 -21.83
CA VAL A 591 -8.52 24.84 -22.99
C VAL A 591 -9.05 23.53 -23.54
N VAL A 592 -10.35 23.47 -23.76
CA VAL A 592 -11.04 22.35 -24.42
C VAL A 592 -11.95 22.95 -25.47
N ASP A 593 -11.73 22.58 -26.73
CA ASP A 593 -12.39 23.18 -27.89
C ASP A 593 -12.31 24.73 -27.83
N ARG A 594 -13.46 25.40 -27.78
CA ARG A 594 -13.58 26.86 -27.71
C ARG A 594 -13.81 27.41 -26.31
N ALA A 595 -13.44 26.65 -25.28
CA ALA A 595 -13.69 27.02 -23.90
C ALA A 595 -12.43 26.90 -23.03
N LEU A 596 -12.19 27.93 -22.23
CA LEU A 596 -11.17 27.91 -21.18
C LEU A 596 -11.81 27.57 -19.84
N TYR A 597 -11.39 26.46 -19.26
CA TYR A 597 -11.78 26.03 -17.91
C TYR A 597 -10.74 26.49 -16.90
N VAL A 598 -11.20 27.09 -15.80
CA VAL A 598 -10.34 27.70 -14.78
C VAL A 598 -10.71 27.20 -13.40
N GLY A 599 -9.75 26.58 -12.70
CA GLY A 599 -9.91 26.09 -11.34
C GLY A 599 -9.35 27.04 -10.27
N GLY A 600 -10.06 27.17 -9.14
CA GLY A 600 -9.62 27.90 -7.94
C GLY A 600 -10.10 29.35 -7.81
N LEU A 601 -10.90 29.84 -8.76
CA LEU A 601 -11.54 31.14 -8.66
C LEU A 601 -12.62 31.14 -7.57
N SER A 602 -12.80 32.29 -6.90
CA SER A 602 -13.87 32.51 -5.93
C SER A 602 -15.02 33.34 -6.49
N THR A 603 -14.75 34.19 -7.48
CA THR A 603 -15.79 34.88 -8.26
C THR A 603 -15.39 35.04 -9.73
N PHE A 604 -16.37 34.98 -10.63
CA PHE A 604 -16.22 35.35 -12.05
C PHE A 604 -17.50 36.00 -12.59
N GLY A 605 -17.39 37.09 -13.35
CA GLY A 605 -18.57 37.84 -13.80
C GLY A 605 -19.36 38.49 -12.64
N PRO A 606 -20.62 38.89 -12.85
CA PRO A 606 -21.30 39.81 -11.94
C PRO A 606 -21.74 39.23 -10.58
N SER A 607 -21.78 37.90 -10.35
CA SER A 607 -22.30 37.33 -9.09
C SER A 607 -22.05 35.83 -8.81
N THR A 608 -21.22 35.09 -9.55
CA THR A 608 -21.08 33.63 -9.31
C THR A 608 -19.94 33.32 -8.33
N ARG A 609 -20.17 32.39 -7.39
CA ARG A 609 -19.15 31.83 -6.48
C ARG A 609 -18.99 30.35 -6.75
N GLU A 610 -17.99 29.98 -7.56
CA GLU A 610 -17.74 28.59 -7.97
C GLU A 610 -16.23 28.38 -8.14
N ASN A 611 -15.71 27.22 -7.72
CA ASN A 611 -14.28 26.90 -7.85
C ASN A 611 -13.88 26.41 -9.25
N LEU A 612 -14.83 26.27 -10.18
CA LEU A 612 -14.62 25.96 -11.59
C LEU A 612 -15.39 26.96 -12.46
N ALA A 613 -14.67 27.69 -13.30
CA ALA A 613 -15.23 28.64 -14.25
C ALA A 613 -15.03 28.14 -15.68
N ARG A 614 -15.94 28.51 -16.59
CA ARG A 614 -15.80 28.34 -18.04
C ARG A 614 -15.85 29.70 -18.70
N LEU A 615 -14.84 30.04 -19.50
CA LEU A 615 -14.84 31.19 -20.38
C LEU A 615 -15.04 30.71 -21.81
N ASP A 616 -16.07 31.21 -22.46
CA ASP A 616 -16.28 31.01 -23.89
C ASP A 616 -15.33 31.90 -24.68
N LEU A 617 -14.42 31.30 -25.46
CA LEU A 617 -13.33 32.02 -26.13
C LEU A 617 -13.81 32.80 -27.36
N GLU A 618 -14.99 32.48 -27.90
CA GLU A 618 -15.58 33.18 -29.03
C GLU A 618 -16.34 34.44 -28.57
N THR A 619 -17.13 34.31 -27.49
CA THR A 619 -18.00 35.40 -27.01
C THR A 619 -17.43 36.19 -25.83
N GLY A 620 -16.35 35.71 -25.21
CA GLY A 620 -15.77 36.28 -24.00
C GLY A 620 -16.68 36.18 -22.77
N GLN A 621 -17.70 35.32 -22.80
CA GLN A 621 -18.69 35.19 -21.73
C GLN A 621 -18.29 34.12 -20.71
N TRP A 622 -18.42 34.46 -19.43
CA TRP A 622 -18.21 33.53 -18.32
C TRP A 622 -19.49 32.74 -18.02
N SER A 623 -19.34 31.45 -17.77
CA SER A 623 -20.38 30.57 -17.24
C SER A 623 -19.81 29.63 -16.18
N ALA A 624 -20.70 29.09 -15.35
CA ALA A 624 -20.37 28.05 -14.39
C ALA A 624 -20.80 26.69 -14.95
N PRO A 625 -19.89 25.70 -15.06
CA PRO A 625 -20.26 24.31 -15.32
C PRO A 625 -21.14 23.67 -14.23
N GLY A 626 -21.40 24.39 -13.14
CA GLY A 626 -21.95 23.88 -11.89
C GLY A 626 -20.93 23.00 -11.16
N GLY A 627 -21.19 22.66 -9.89
CA GLY A 627 -20.52 21.53 -9.26
C GLY A 627 -19.85 21.81 -7.93
N VAL A 628 -19.10 22.88 -7.68
CA VAL A 628 -18.21 22.89 -6.49
C VAL A 628 -18.76 23.80 -5.39
N SER A 629 -19.36 23.19 -4.36
CA SER A 629 -19.98 23.92 -3.23
C SER A 629 -19.00 24.84 -2.49
N THR A 630 -19.56 25.80 -1.75
CA THR A 630 -18.85 26.82 -0.95
C THR A 630 -18.06 26.26 0.24
N HIS A 631 -18.12 24.96 0.53
CA HIS A 631 -17.43 24.29 1.63
C HIS A 631 -16.10 23.61 1.21
N ASN A 632 -15.69 23.78 -0.04
CA ASN A 632 -14.58 23.06 -0.67
C ASN A 632 -13.31 23.92 -0.80
N LYS A 633 -12.12 23.30 -0.69
CA LYS A 633 -10.82 24.00 -0.73
C LYS A 633 -10.35 24.39 -2.14
N GLY A 634 -10.95 23.82 -3.19
CA GLY A 634 -10.78 24.27 -4.59
C GLY A 634 -10.54 23.14 -5.60
N VAL A 635 -10.53 23.50 -6.89
CA VAL A 635 -10.12 22.65 -8.02
C VAL A 635 -8.63 22.82 -8.26
N TYR A 636 -7.89 21.72 -8.31
CA TYR A 636 -6.43 21.71 -8.39
C TYR A 636 -5.91 21.17 -9.72
N SER A 637 -6.67 20.27 -10.36
CA SER A 637 -6.28 19.62 -11.59
C SER A 637 -7.46 19.46 -12.55
N LEU A 638 -7.16 19.59 -13.83
CA LEU A 638 -8.10 19.41 -14.94
C LEU A 638 -7.42 18.52 -15.97
N LEU A 639 -8.16 17.55 -16.51
CA LEU A 639 -7.68 16.67 -17.57
C LEU A 639 -8.84 16.37 -18.52
N TYR A 640 -8.63 16.57 -19.82
CA TYR A 640 -9.64 16.24 -20.83
C TYR A 640 -9.25 14.96 -21.57
N ARG A 641 -10.15 13.97 -21.57
CA ARG A 641 -9.96 12.69 -22.27
C ARG A 641 -11.31 12.07 -22.62
N ASN A 642 -11.43 11.44 -23.78
CA ASN A 642 -12.65 10.72 -24.19
C ASN A 642 -13.93 11.58 -24.10
N GLN A 643 -13.83 12.85 -24.51
CA GLN A 643 -14.90 13.85 -24.41
C GLN A 643 -15.34 14.21 -22.99
N GLN A 644 -14.59 13.78 -21.98
CA GLN A 644 -14.85 14.04 -20.58
C GLN A 644 -13.76 14.95 -20.00
N LEU A 645 -14.20 15.99 -19.29
CA LEU A 645 -13.34 16.81 -18.45
C LEU A 645 -13.33 16.21 -17.04
N LEU A 646 -12.23 15.56 -16.68
CA LEU A 646 -11.97 15.18 -15.30
C LEU A 646 -11.56 16.41 -14.50
N VAL A 647 -12.18 16.55 -13.35
CA VAL A 647 -11.97 17.66 -12.43
C VAL A 647 -11.53 17.05 -11.11
N GLY A 648 -10.29 17.35 -10.70
CA GLY A 648 -9.71 16.91 -9.45
C GLY A 648 -9.48 18.08 -8.50
N GLY A 649 -9.68 17.88 -7.21
CA GLY A 649 -9.45 18.94 -6.22
C GLY A 649 -9.65 18.44 -4.81
N SER A 650 -9.99 19.33 -3.89
CA SER A 650 -10.22 18.98 -2.48
C SER A 650 -11.62 19.39 -2.06
N TYR A 651 -12.51 18.40 -2.10
CA TYR A 651 -13.95 18.55 -1.87
C TYR A 651 -14.62 17.22 -1.48
N TYR A 652 -15.72 17.31 -0.73
CA TYR A 652 -16.53 16.14 -0.34
C TYR A 652 -17.69 15.87 -1.31
N GLU A 653 -18.19 16.92 -1.96
CA GLU A 653 -19.38 16.86 -2.81
C GLU A 653 -19.20 17.75 -4.04
N MET A 654 -19.77 17.31 -5.18
CA MET A 654 -20.13 18.21 -6.26
C MET A 654 -21.62 18.12 -6.62
N ASN A 655 -22.28 19.28 -6.72
CA ASN A 655 -23.71 19.42 -7.03
C ASN A 655 -24.63 18.61 -6.09
N SER A 656 -24.29 18.53 -4.79
CA SER A 656 -24.98 17.70 -3.78
C SER A 656 -24.85 16.18 -3.98
N PHE A 657 -23.95 15.75 -4.86
CA PHE A 657 -23.56 14.35 -5.00
C PHE A 657 -22.25 14.10 -4.25
N PRO A 658 -22.12 13.01 -3.47
CA PRO A 658 -20.86 12.61 -2.87
C PRO A 658 -19.94 12.16 -3.99
N ILE A 659 -18.89 12.94 -4.24
CA ILE A 659 -17.81 12.53 -5.14
C ILE A 659 -16.50 12.83 -4.43
N ALA A 660 -15.76 11.78 -4.14
CA ALA A 660 -14.61 11.88 -3.27
C ALA A 660 -13.43 12.50 -4.04
N SER A 661 -13.41 13.83 -4.11
CA SER A 661 -12.33 14.69 -4.64
C SER A 661 -11.98 14.54 -6.12
N ILE A 662 -12.77 13.79 -6.90
CA ILE A 662 -12.69 13.69 -8.36
C ILE A 662 -14.07 13.46 -8.99
N GLY A 663 -14.34 14.13 -10.11
CA GLY A 663 -15.56 13.93 -10.90
C GLY A 663 -15.33 14.17 -12.39
N SER A 664 -16.24 13.64 -13.22
CA SER A 664 -16.22 13.81 -14.67
C SER A 664 -17.33 14.74 -15.12
N TYR A 665 -16.99 15.69 -15.99
CA TYR A 665 -17.92 16.63 -16.60
C TYR A 665 -17.92 16.44 -18.10
N ASP A 666 -19.09 16.25 -18.70
CA ASP A 666 -19.28 16.23 -20.16
C ASP A 666 -19.57 17.66 -20.64
N PRO A 667 -18.65 18.31 -21.38
CA PRO A 667 -18.87 19.66 -21.90
C PRO A 667 -20.03 19.78 -22.90
N GLY A 668 -20.37 18.69 -23.62
CA GLY A 668 -21.41 18.68 -24.63
C GLY A 668 -22.82 18.62 -24.03
N SER A 669 -23.01 17.84 -22.97
CA SER A 669 -24.31 17.70 -22.28
C SER A 669 -24.44 18.55 -21.01
N GLY A 670 -23.33 19.07 -20.49
CA GLY A 670 -23.27 19.76 -19.21
C GLY A 670 -23.52 18.85 -18.00
N GLN A 671 -23.44 17.52 -18.17
CA GLN A 671 -23.72 16.55 -17.12
C GLN A 671 -22.46 16.18 -16.34
N TRP A 672 -22.65 15.93 -15.04
CA TRP A 672 -21.63 15.43 -14.13
C TRP A 672 -21.84 13.95 -13.83
N THR A 673 -20.74 13.20 -13.81
CA THR A 673 -20.71 11.78 -13.46
C THR A 673 -19.70 11.53 -12.34
N ALA A 674 -20.09 10.72 -11.35
CA ALA A 674 -19.19 10.27 -10.29
C ALA A 674 -18.17 9.26 -10.83
N MET A 675 -16.94 9.30 -10.33
CA MET A 675 -15.88 8.36 -10.72
C MET A 675 -15.80 7.19 -9.72
N GLY A 676 -16.92 6.48 -9.55
CA GLY A 676 -17.06 5.46 -8.50
C GLY A 676 -16.95 6.06 -7.09
N GLU A 677 -16.29 5.35 -6.18
CA GLU A 677 -16.02 5.81 -4.80
C GLU A 677 -15.00 6.98 -4.73
N GLY A 678 -14.27 7.26 -5.81
CA GLY A 678 -13.27 8.34 -5.84
C GLY A 678 -12.05 8.07 -4.96
N VAL A 679 -11.49 9.13 -4.35
CA VAL A 679 -10.36 9.05 -3.39
C VAL A 679 -10.77 9.48 -1.98
N GLU A 680 -10.27 8.78 -0.96
CA GLU A 680 -10.72 8.94 0.42
C GLU A 680 -9.57 8.97 1.45
N TYR A 681 -9.89 9.45 2.66
CA TYR A 681 -9.14 9.13 3.87
C TYR A 681 -9.88 8.04 4.66
N GLY A 682 -9.18 6.94 4.99
CA GLY A 682 -9.70 5.81 5.76
C GLY A 682 -10.01 6.10 7.23
N TYR A 683 -9.84 7.35 7.69
CA TYR A 683 -10.27 7.84 8.99
C TYR A 683 -10.91 9.23 8.80
N ASN A 684 -11.95 9.54 9.59
CA ASN A 684 -12.69 10.81 9.48
C ASN A 684 -11.79 12.01 9.85
N THR A 685 -11.16 12.61 8.84
CA THR A 685 -10.43 13.88 8.96
C THR A 685 -11.40 15.03 8.75
N SER A 686 -11.22 16.13 9.47
CA SER A 686 -11.98 17.38 9.27
C SER A 686 -11.68 18.08 7.93
N LEU A 687 -10.87 17.47 7.07
CA LEU A 687 -10.42 17.98 5.77
C LEU A 687 -10.67 16.91 4.69
N PRO A 688 -11.18 17.29 3.50
CA PRO A 688 -11.37 16.35 2.41
C PRO A 688 -10.00 15.88 1.88
N PRO A 689 -9.95 14.68 1.27
CA PRO A 689 -8.79 14.28 0.46
C PRO A 689 -8.55 15.28 -0.67
N SER A 690 -7.45 15.09 -1.41
CA SER A 690 -7.19 15.91 -2.60
C SER A 690 -6.70 15.10 -3.78
N VAL A 691 -7.15 15.51 -4.97
CA VAL A 691 -6.51 15.17 -6.25
C VAL A 691 -5.75 16.39 -6.74
N ASP A 692 -4.43 16.37 -6.56
CA ASP A 692 -3.54 17.49 -6.83
C ASP A 692 -3.08 17.54 -8.29
N ALA A 693 -2.95 16.37 -8.94
CA ALA A 693 -2.58 16.27 -10.34
C ALA A 693 -3.10 14.98 -10.99
N MET A 694 -3.31 15.04 -12.30
CA MET A 694 -3.72 13.91 -13.13
C MET A 694 -2.93 13.91 -14.44
N ALA A 695 -2.58 12.75 -14.97
CA ALA A 695 -1.96 12.61 -16.28
C ALA A 695 -2.40 11.31 -16.98
N VAL A 696 -2.49 11.36 -18.31
CA VAL A 696 -2.75 10.17 -19.15
C VAL A 696 -1.51 9.29 -19.19
N CYS A 697 -1.66 7.99 -18.96
CA CYS A 697 -0.56 7.03 -18.82
C CYS A 697 -1.04 5.74 -19.49
N GLY A 698 -0.68 5.56 -20.77
CA GLY A 698 -1.30 4.55 -21.63
C GLY A 698 -2.82 4.78 -21.77
N ASP A 699 -3.61 3.73 -21.58
CA ASP A 699 -5.08 3.75 -21.56
C ASP A 699 -5.68 4.27 -20.24
N LYS A 700 -4.85 4.44 -19.20
CA LYS A 700 -5.27 4.85 -17.85
C LYS A 700 -4.90 6.28 -17.54
N ILE A 701 -5.37 6.75 -16.38
CA ILE A 701 -5.11 8.07 -15.84
C ILE A 701 -4.43 7.88 -14.49
N VAL A 702 -3.21 8.39 -14.34
CA VAL A 702 -2.54 8.47 -13.05
C VAL A 702 -3.16 9.62 -12.28
N VAL A 703 -3.65 9.31 -11.09
CA VAL A 703 -4.26 10.27 -10.15
C VAL A 703 -3.33 10.38 -8.95
N THR A 704 -2.88 11.59 -8.62
CA THR A 704 -2.01 11.86 -7.45
C THR A 704 -2.59 12.93 -6.55
N GLY A 705 -2.33 12.86 -5.24
CA GLY A 705 -2.70 13.89 -4.28
C GLY A 705 -2.65 13.38 -2.84
N GLU A 706 -3.38 14.02 -1.92
CA GLU A 706 -3.43 13.59 -0.52
C GLU A 706 -4.67 12.72 -0.26
N PHE A 707 -4.48 11.40 -0.34
CA PHE A 707 -5.48 10.38 -0.01
C PHE A 707 -4.76 9.09 0.45
N ASN A 708 -5.48 8.22 1.17
CA ASN A 708 -4.98 6.88 1.55
C ASN A 708 -5.88 5.74 1.06
N LYS A 709 -6.92 6.06 0.28
CA LYS A 709 -7.79 5.12 -0.43
C LYS A 709 -8.16 5.64 -1.81
N ALA A 710 -8.38 4.73 -2.74
CA ALA A 710 -8.92 4.99 -4.08
C ALA A 710 -9.82 3.82 -4.50
N GLY A 711 -11.04 4.11 -4.97
CA GLY A 711 -12.03 3.08 -5.33
C GLY A 711 -12.41 2.15 -4.17
N GLY A 712 -12.44 2.66 -2.94
CA GLY A 712 -12.70 1.89 -1.71
C GLY A 712 -11.50 1.12 -1.14
N GLU A 713 -10.45 0.91 -1.95
CA GLU A 713 -9.26 0.16 -1.57
C GLU A 713 -8.13 1.06 -1.06
N THR A 714 -7.21 0.51 -0.26
CA THR A 714 -6.06 1.28 0.26
C THR A 714 -5.17 1.75 -0.91
N SER A 715 -4.87 3.03 -0.98
CA SER A 715 -4.00 3.62 -2.01
C SER A 715 -3.31 4.86 -1.46
N TYR A 716 -1.99 4.88 -1.37
CA TYR A 716 -1.27 5.99 -0.77
C TYR A 716 -0.86 7.02 -1.81
N ARG A 717 -1.59 8.14 -1.89
CA ARG A 717 -1.27 9.35 -2.68
C ARG A 717 -1.18 9.21 -4.21
N ILE A 718 -1.28 7.99 -4.73
CA ILE A 718 -1.31 7.69 -6.16
C ILE A 718 -2.32 6.55 -6.42
N ALA A 719 -2.99 6.57 -7.56
CA ALA A 719 -3.89 5.54 -8.06
C ALA A 719 -3.95 5.60 -9.60
N LEU A 720 -4.41 4.53 -10.25
CA LEU A 720 -4.81 4.57 -11.65
C LEU A 720 -6.32 4.55 -11.77
N LEU A 721 -6.85 5.36 -12.67
CA LEU A 721 -8.25 5.44 -13.05
C LEU A 721 -8.39 5.01 -14.50
N GLU A 722 -9.29 4.07 -14.75
CA GLU A 722 -9.72 3.68 -16.09
C GLU A 722 -11.14 4.21 -16.34
N LEU A 723 -11.35 4.83 -17.51
CA LEU A 723 -12.66 5.33 -17.89
C LEU A 723 -13.39 4.28 -18.75
N PRO A 724 -14.69 4.09 -18.54
CA PRO A 724 -15.49 3.16 -19.35
C PRO A 724 -15.62 3.61 -20.81
N GLY A 725 -15.44 2.68 -21.75
CA GLY A 725 -15.74 2.87 -23.18
C GLY A 725 -14.71 2.20 -24.10
N PRO A 726 -15.06 1.85 -25.35
CA PRO A 726 -14.10 1.25 -26.28
C PRO A 726 -13.01 2.28 -26.67
N LEU A 727 -11.76 1.81 -26.68
CA LEU A 727 -10.63 2.45 -27.33
C LEU A 727 -10.95 2.58 -28.83
N PHE A 728 -11.49 3.71 -29.25
CA PHE A 728 -11.50 4.05 -30.66
C PHE A 728 -10.09 4.44 -31.05
N SER A 729 -9.57 3.78 -32.10
CA SER A 729 -8.23 3.99 -32.66
C SER A 729 -7.88 5.47 -32.79
N ASP A 730 -6.68 5.80 -32.33
CA ASP A 730 -6.02 7.08 -32.57
C ASP A 730 -6.22 7.54 -34.01
N SER A 731 -6.88 8.67 -34.17
CA SER A 731 -6.86 9.42 -35.42
C SER A 731 -6.95 10.91 -35.12
N PHE A 732 -6.00 11.41 -34.33
CA PHE A 732 -5.57 12.80 -34.38
C PHE A 732 -4.07 12.88 -34.01
N ASP A 733 -3.23 12.37 -34.92
CA ASP A 733 -1.97 13.05 -35.22
C ASP A 733 -2.35 14.29 -36.05
N GLN A 734 -2.25 15.49 -35.48
CA GLN A 734 -1.69 16.72 -36.09
C GLN A 734 -1.43 17.76 -35.01
#